data_AF-A0A1M7SWQ6-F1
#
_entry.id   AF-A0A1M7SWQ6-F1
#
_cell.length_a   1.000
_cell.length_b   1.000
_cell.length_c   1.000
_cell.angle_alpha   90.00
_cell.angle_beta   90.00
_cell.angle_gamma   90.00
#
_symmetry.space_group_name_H-M   'P 1'
#
loop_
_entity.id
_entity.type
_entity.pdbx_description
1 polymer ?
#
loop_
_entity_poly.entity_id
_entity_poly.type
_entity_poly.pdbx_seq_one_letter_code
_entity_poly.pdbx_strand_id
1 'polypeptide(L)'
;MTSNEGITISDDENTLTAGERGPTLIEDFLSREKLAHFDRERIPERVVHARGYGAHGEFQPYESLADLTMADFLQDPNKKTPLFVRFSQVVGSKGCNETNRDVRGFSIKFYTDEGNFDLIAINMPVFFIQDAIKFPDLIHAVKPEPDTEYPQGQTDHNTFWDFMANNKETAHMSLWIASNRAFPKSFRTMEGYGVHTFRLVNKEGKSYFIKFHIKPLLGVHSLIWDEAQRLGSDADFHRRDLWENIDIGNYPEYELAIQVIKEEDEFAYDFDLLDPTKLWPEEDIPLRRIGKIILNRNVENVFAETEQSAFHPGNIVRGIDFSNDPLLQGRLFSYTDAQQARLGPNHQQLPINRPVCPFANNQRDGASRLVIDRGKVAYHRNGLANNTPYTVPGTQGGFVTYPSTVEGHKVRSTASSFKDHYSQARMFWNSMTEVEKRQIIGAYCFELGKCGPFVRQEWVDVLAHISTELAKSVSKELGTTVPADVEESPVTKSSPALSLQNTIFVPDTLRVAVFLAQGFDGPGVSKVLETLAAAKLRVVIVHDTLGTVSGTEGIAYEVHDSFLTGSPLVYDGILIVGSGNITPYFTYTAQKFTTDIYNHFKPIGIIQKGDAVLEPLGLSADEGIVTDSDSEFASRFIKAMAKQRFWNRPSFLYPAMV
;
A
#
# COMPACT_ATOMS: atom_id res chain seq x y z
N MET A 1 -23.62 30.90 -10.84
CA MET A 1 -24.07 29.55 -10.43
C MET A 1 -25.27 29.15 -11.27
N THR A 2 -25.42 27.89 -11.62
CA THR A 2 -26.56 27.37 -12.40
C THR A 2 -27.10 26.08 -11.78
N SER A 3 -28.33 25.71 -12.11
CA SER A 3 -28.87 24.36 -11.92
C SER A 3 -28.17 23.35 -12.85
N ASN A 4 -28.43 22.05 -12.67
CA ASN A 4 -27.92 21.01 -13.57
C ASN A 4 -28.52 21.10 -14.97
N GLU A 5 -29.74 21.64 -15.10
CA GLU A 5 -30.39 21.97 -16.39
C GLU A 5 -29.90 23.30 -17.00
N GLY A 6 -28.90 23.95 -16.39
CA GLY A 6 -28.25 25.16 -16.93
C GLY A 6 -29.01 26.48 -16.65
N ILE A 7 -30.00 26.50 -15.74
CA ILE A 7 -30.74 27.70 -15.37
C ILE A 7 -29.91 28.54 -14.40
N THR A 8 -29.71 29.83 -14.68
CA THR A 8 -28.99 30.73 -13.79
C THR A 8 -29.73 30.95 -12.48
N ILE A 9 -29.03 30.80 -11.35
CA ILE A 9 -29.59 30.94 -10.00
C ILE A 9 -29.37 32.37 -9.50
N SER A 10 -30.42 33.02 -9.02
CA SER A 10 -30.36 34.37 -8.46
C SER A 10 -30.07 34.40 -6.95
N ASP A 11 -30.46 33.36 -6.22
CA ASP A 11 -30.27 33.20 -4.76
C ASP A 11 -30.06 31.72 -4.44
N ASP A 12 -28.96 31.37 -3.77
CA ASP A 12 -28.61 30.01 -3.33
C ASP A 12 -28.57 29.87 -1.80
N GLU A 13 -29.02 30.90 -1.08
CA GLU A 13 -29.04 30.96 0.39
C GLU A 13 -30.44 30.67 0.94
N ASN A 14 -31.49 30.96 0.17
CA ASN A 14 -32.88 30.86 0.63
C ASN A 14 -33.73 29.90 -0.22
N THR A 15 -34.57 29.11 0.45
CA THR A 15 -35.65 28.38 -0.21
C THR A 15 -36.82 29.32 -0.53
N LEU A 16 -37.56 29.05 -1.60
CA LEU A 16 -38.80 29.77 -1.93
C LEU A 16 -39.88 29.51 -0.87
N THR A 17 -40.43 30.59 -0.31
CA THR A 17 -41.45 30.55 0.75
C THR A 17 -42.65 31.44 0.43
N ALA A 18 -43.80 31.18 1.07
CA ALA A 18 -44.96 32.07 1.02
C ALA A 18 -44.76 33.32 1.91
N GLY A 19 -43.91 34.24 1.46
CA GLY A 19 -43.47 35.42 2.22
C GLY A 19 -42.28 35.12 3.14
N GLU A 20 -41.59 36.15 3.63
CA GLU A 20 -40.30 36.03 4.34
C GLU A 20 -40.28 35.06 5.54
N ARG A 21 -41.45 34.81 6.16
CA ARG A 21 -41.62 33.88 7.30
C ARG A 21 -42.66 32.78 7.04
N GLY A 22 -43.03 32.57 5.78
CA GLY A 22 -44.01 31.57 5.37
C GLY A 22 -43.40 30.17 5.21
N PRO A 23 -44.25 29.15 4.96
CA PRO A 23 -43.79 27.80 4.64
C PRO A 23 -43.03 27.75 3.32
N THR A 24 -42.08 26.81 3.20
CA THR A 24 -41.40 26.46 1.94
C THR A 24 -42.40 25.89 0.93
N LEU A 25 -42.22 26.24 -0.34
CA LEU A 25 -43.10 25.82 -1.43
C LEU A 25 -42.50 24.67 -2.22
N ILE A 26 -43.29 23.62 -2.49
CA ILE A 26 -42.84 22.44 -3.25
C ILE A 26 -42.49 22.77 -4.70
N GLU A 27 -42.95 23.89 -5.24
CA GLU A 27 -42.61 24.34 -6.59
C GLU A 27 -41.15 24.79 -6.73
N ASP A 28 -40.42 24.99 -5.62
CA ASP A 28 -38.99 25.32 -5.60
C ASP A 28 -38.13 24.18 -6.20
N PHE A 29 -37.89 24.26 -7.50
CA PHE A 29 -37.14 23.24 -8.22
C PHE A 29 -35.64 23.34 -7.98
N LEU A 30 -35.11 24.53 -7.68
CA LEU A 30 -33.68 24.74 -7.43
C LEU A 30 -33.30 24.09 -6.09
N SER A 31 -34.07 24.34 -5.04
CA SER A 31 -33.87 23.67 -3.74
C SER A 31 -34.02 22.16 -3.85
N ARG A 32 -35.08 21.69 -4.53
CA ARG A 32 -35.31 20.24 -4.71
C ARG A 32 -34.20 19.55 -5.50
N GLU A 33 -33.72 20.14 -6.58
CA GLU A 33 -32.63 19.57 -7.39
C GLU A 33 -31.34 19.46 -6.56
N LYS A 34 -30.95 20.52 -5.86
CA LYS A 34 -29.74 20.57 -5.02
C LYS A 34 -29.80 19.53 -3.90
N LEU A 35 -30.90 19.48 -3.15
CA LEU A 35 -31.10 18.50 -2.08
C LEU A 35 -31.18 17.06 -2.61
N ALA A 36 -31.89 16.85 -3.72
CA ALA A 36 -32.01 15.52 -4.31
C ALA A 36 -30.67 14.96 -4.82
N HIS A 37 -29.78 15.82 -5.33
CA HIS A 37 -28.43 15.41 -5.70
C HIS A 37 -27.60 15.06 -4.45
N PHE A 38 -27.63 15.91 -3.42
CA PHE A 38 -26.94 15.67 -2.15
C PHE A 38 -27.32 14.33 -1.53
N ASP A 39 -28.62 14.02 -1.46
CA ASP A 39 -29.16 12.77 -0.91
C ASP A 39 -28.63 11.50 -1.62
N ARG A 40 -28.10 11.64 -2.84
CA ARG A 40 -27.68 10.54 -3.73
C ARG A 40 -26.19 10.58 -4.07
N GLU A 41 -25.39 11.36 -3.35
CA GLU A 41 -23.94 11.46 -3.61
C GLU A 41 -23.17 10.17 -3.31
N ARG A 42 -23.65 9.34 -2.39
CA ARG A 42 -22.93 8.13 -1.96
C ARG A 42 -23.30 6.94 -2.84
N ILE A 43 -22.28 6.23 -3.30
CA ILE A 43 -22.39 4.92 -3.94
C ILE A 43 -21.88 3.85 -2.97
N PRO A 44 -22.19 2.55 -3.18
CA PRO A 44 -21.58 1.48 -2.39
C PRO A 44 -20.05 1.59 -2.41
N GLU A 45 -19.42 1.41 -1.25
CA GLU A 45 -17.96 1.25 -1.21
C GLU A 45 -17.53 -0.10 -1.81
N ARG A 46 -16.23 -0.30 -2.00
CA ARG A 46 -15.72 -1.61 -2.39
C ARG A 46 -15.88 -2.58 -1.21
N VAL A 47 -16.33 -3.82 -1.47
CA VAL A 47 -16.51 -4.86 -0.43
C VAL A 47 -15.24 -5.07 0.40
N VAL A 48 -14.10 -5.13 -0.30
CA VAL A 48 -12.75 -5.11 0.26
C VAL A 48 -11.98 -3.97 -0.37
N HIS A 49 -10.94 -3.50 0.30
CA HIS A 49 -10.14 -2.37 -0.18
C HIS A 49 -10.91 -1.04 -0.31
N ALA A 50 -11.91 -0.83 0.54
CA ALA A 50 -12.73 0.39 0.57
C ALA A 50 -11.87 1.63 0.86
N ARG A 51 -11.04 1.57 1.91
CA ARG A 51 -10.10 2.64 2.26
C ARG A 51 -8.92 2.66 1.29
N GLY A 52 -8.80 3.70 0.48
CA GLY A 52 -7.68 3.85 -0.44
C GLY A 52 -7.60 5.23 -1.09
N TYR A 53 -6.44 5.50 -1.68
CA TYR A 53 -6.12 6.77 -2.35
C TYR A 53 -5.38 6.51 -3.65
N GLY A 54 -5.54 7.39 -4.64
CA GLY A 54 -4.99 7.19 -5.98
C GLY A 54 -4.27 8.41 -6.52
N ALA A 55 -3.40 8.16 -7.49
CA ALA A 55 -2.61 9.17 -8.18
C ALA A 55 -2.35 8.74 -9.63
N HIS A 56 -2.15 9.73 -10.50
CA HIS A 56 -1.77 9.53 -11.89
C HIS A 56 -0.26 9.46 -12.04
N GLY A 57 0.18 8.83 -13.12
CA GLY A 57 1.58 8.69 -13.42
C GLY A 57 1.84 8.15 -14.82
N GLU A 58 3.06 7.68 -15.03
CA GLU A 58 3.50 7.05 -16.27
C GLU A 58 4.41 5.85 -16.00
N PHE A 59 4.39 4.90 -16.92
CA PHE A 59 5.31 3.77 -16.99
C PHE A 59 6.13 3.83 -18.28
N GLN A 60 7.42 3.50 -18.17
CA GLN A 60 8.32 3.40 -19.31
C GLN A 60 9.19 2.14 -19.16
N PRO A 61 9.20 1.21 -20.14
CA PRO A 61 10.08 0.05 -20.10
C PRO A 61 11.53 0.47 -20.30
N TYR A 62 12.48 -0.25 -19.70
CA TYR A 62 13.91 0.04 -19.86
C TYR A 62 14.47 -0.48 -21.19
N GLU A 63 13.91 -1.59 -21.66
CA GLU A 63 14.28 -2.24 -22.91
C GLU A 63 13.05 -2.94 -23.49
N SER A 64 13.16 -3.39 -24.74
CA SER A 64 12.12 -4.22 -25.36
C SER A 64 12.07 -5.59 -24.70
N LEU A 65 10.87 -6.06 -24.37
CA LEU A 65 10.61 -7.43 -23.89
C LEU A 65 10.04 -8.34 -24.99
N ALA A 66 10.35 -8.05 -26.25
CA ALA A 66 9.88 -8.84 -27.40
C ALA A 66 10.27 -10.33 -27.34
N ASP A 67 11.33 -10.67 -26.58
CA ASP A 67 11.75 -12.04 -26.31
C ASP A 67 10.71 -12.82 -25.49
N LEU A 68 9.99 -12.14 -24.59
CA LEU A 68 9.03 -12.74 -23.66
C LEU A 68 7.57 -12.46 -24.03
N THR A 69 7.26 -11.28 -24.57
CA THR A 69 5.89 -10.83 -24.78
C THR A 69 5.72 -10.00 -26.04
N MET A 70 4.54 -10.10 -26.64
CA MET A 70 4.08 -9.19 -27.71
C MET A 70 3.29 -7.98 -27.19
N ALA A 71 3.19 -7.77 -25.87
CA ALA A 71 2.46 -6.65 -25.28
C ALA A 71 3.09 -5.32 -25.67
N ASP A 72 2.33 -4.47 -26.36
CA ASP A 72 2.79 -3.25 -27.01
C ASP A 72 3.48 -2.25 -26.05
N PHE A 73 2.94 -2.06 -24.84
CA PHE A 73 3.52 -1.15 -23.83
C PHE A 73 4.90 -1.59 -23.29
N LEU A 74 5.36 -2.79 -23.64
CA LEU A 74 6.65 -3.37 -23.25
C LEU A 74 7.63 -3.50 -24.44
N GLN A 75 7.30 -2.96 -25.61
CA GLN A 75 8.11 -3.15 -26.82
C GLN A 75 9.16 -2.06 -27.07
N ASP A 76 8.87 -0.81 -26.72
CA ASP A 76 9.72 0.36 -27.04
C ASP A 76 10.16 1.09 -25.77
N PRO A 77 11.47 1.15 -25.46
CA PRO A 77 11.96 1.85 -24.28
C PRO A 77 11.73 3.37 -24.30
N ASN A 78 11.35 3.96 -25.44
CA ASN A 78 10.99 5.39 -25.53
C ASN A 78 9.50 5.64 -25.28
N LYS A 79 8.68 4.58 -25.20
CA LYS A 79 7.24 4.70 -25.03
C LYS A 79 6.87 4.94 -23.57
N LYS A 80 6.15 6.04 -23.34
CA LYS A 80 5.54 6.34 -22.05
C LYS A 80 4.06 5.95 -22.07
N THR A 81 3.68 5.08 -21.15
CA THR A 81 2.31 4.60 -20.99
C THR A 81 1.68 5.33 -19.80
N PRO A 82 0.63 6.14 -19.99
CA PRO A 82 -0.08 6.75 -18.89
C PRO A 82 -0.63 5.66 -17.95
N LEU A 83 -0.68 5.96 -16.65
CA LEU A 83 -1.26 5.05 -15.67
C LEU A 83 -2.02 5.78 -14.56
N PHE A 84 -2.89 5.02 -13.91
CA PHE A 84 -3.53 5.40 -12.65
C PHE A 84 -3.28 4.32 -11.61
N VAL A 85 -2.76 4.72 -10.45
CA VAL A 85 -2.51 3.82 -9.31
C VAL A 85 -3.52 4.10 -8.22
N ARG A 86 -4.02 3.04 -7.59
CA ARG A 86 -4.76 3.12 -6.33
C ARG A 86 -4.14 2.22 -5.29
N PHE A 87 -3.75 2.81 -4.17
CA PHE A 87 -3.35 2.12 -2.95
C PHE A 87 -4.54 1.96 -2.02
N SER A 88 -4.52 0.94 -1.17
CA SER A 88 -5.63 0.70 -0.23
C SER A 88 -5.24 -0.18 0.94
N GLN A 89 -6.02 -0.16 2.02
CA GLN A 89 -6.11 -1.28 2.97
C GLN A 89 -6.99 -2.39 2.40
N VAL A 90 -7.35 -3.43 3.16
CA VAL A 90 -8.28 -4.50 2.75
C VAL A 90 -9.54 -4.48 3.59
N VAL A 91 -9.38 -4.53 4.91
CA VAL A 91 -10.44 -4.87 5.86
C VAL A 91 -11.32 -3.67 6.12
N GLY A 92 -10.72 -2.52 6.43
CA GLY A 92 -11.48 -1.39 6.92
C GLY A 92 -12.38 -0.73 5.87
N SER A 93 -13.53 -0.23 6.33
CA SER A 93 -14.42 0.62 5.52
C SER A 93 -13.76 1.94 5.13
N LYS A 94 -14.36 2.70 4.20
CA LYS A 94 -13.79 3.92 3.60
C LYS A 94 -13.27 4.97 4.58
N GLY A 95 -13.81 5.01 5.81
CA GLY A 95 -13.43 5.94 6.87
C GLY A 95 -12.38 5.44 7.87
N CYS A 96 -11.84 4.23 7.74
CA CYS A 96 -10.89 3.68 8.72
C CYS A 96 -9.49 4.33 8.66
N ASN A 97 -8.70 4.10 9.70
CA ASN A 97 -7.34 4.64 9.84
C ASN A 97 -6.34 3.93 8.90
N GLU A 98 -5.49 4.67 8.20
CA GLU A 98 -4.57 4.12 7.17
C GLU A 98 -3.34 3.37 7.71
N THR A 99 -3.03 3.50 9.00
CA THR A 99 -1.87 2.87 9.65
C THR A 99 -2.17 1.55 10.36
N ASN A 100 -3.38 1.00 10.25
CA ASN A 100 -3.72 -0.30 10.83
C ASN A 100 -2.84 -1.43 10.28
N ARG A 101 -2.64 -2.50 11.07
CA ARG A 101 -2.03 -3.75 10.59
C ARG A 101 -2.98 -4.41 9.60
N ASP A 102 -2.60 -4.42 8.32
CA ASP A 102 -3.41 -4.95 7.24
C ASP A 102 -2.53 -5.22 6.00
N VAL A 103 -3.03 -5.98 5.04
CA VAL A 103 -2.45 -5.98 3.69
C VAL A 103 -2.69 -4.62 3.05
N ARG A 104 -1.77 -4.16 2.21
CA ARG A 104 -2.00 -3.01 1.33
C ARG A 104 -2.23 -3.46 -0.10
N GLY A 105 -3.32 -2.99 -0.71
CA GLY A 105 -3.53 -3.08 -2.15
C GLY A 105 -2.65 -2.08 -2.89
N PHE A 106 -2.17 -2.48 -4.06
CA PHE A 106 -1.37 -1.68 -4.99
C PHE A 106 -1.88 -1.97 -6.42
N SER A 107 -3.00 -1.36 -6.81
CA SER A 107 -3.62 -1.59 -8.12
C SER A 107 -3.13 -0.56 -9.13
N ILE A 108 -2.72 -1.01 -10.31
CA ILE A 108 -2.23 -0.16 -11.41
C ILE A 108 -3.07 -0.42 -12.65
N LYS A 109 -3.59 0.64 -13.27
CA LYS A 109 -4.22 0.62 -14.59
C LYS A 109 -3.27 1.27 -15.59
N PHE A 110 -2.83 0.51 -16.57
CA PHE A 110 -2.03 0.97 -17.70
C PHE A 110 -2.97 1.29 -18.87
N TYR A 111 -2.95 2.54 -19.32
CA TYR A 111 -3.72 2.97 -20.49
C TYR A 111 -2.86 2.78 -21.75
N THR A 112 -2.86 1.56 -22.30
CA THR A 112 -2.01 1.21 -23.47
C THR A 112 -2.70 1.55 -24.80
N ASP A 113 -1.96 1.50 -25.90
CA ASP A 113 -2.51 1.70 -27.24
C ASP A 113 -3.33 0.48 -27.73
N GLU A 114 -3.22 -0.66 -27.04
CA GLU A 114 -3.93 -1.92 -27.36
C GLU A 114 -4.97 -2.30 -26.28
N GLY A 115 -5.41 -1.33 -25.47
CA GLY A 115 -6.41 -1.52 -24.42
C GLY A 115 -5.87 -1.25 -23.01
N ASN A 116 -6.73 -1.34 -22.01
CA ASN A 116 -6.32 -1.18 -20.62
C ASN A 116 -5.77 -2.51 -20.08
N PHE A 117 -4.59 -2.48 -19.47
CA PHE A 117 -4.06 -3.58 -18.66
C PHE A 117 -4.15 -3.19 -17.18
N ASP A 118 -4.70 -4.05 -16.34
CA ASP A 118 -4.75 -3.83 -14.90
C ASP A 118 -3.89 -4.85 -14.14
N LEU A 119 -2.86 -4.37 -13.45
CA LEU A 119 -2.08 -5.16 -12.50
C LEU A 119 -2.64 -4.96 -11.10
N ILE A 120 -3.33 -5.98 -10.58
CA ILE A 120 -3.91 -5.94 -9.22
C ILE A 120 -2.98 -6.61 -8.24
N ALA A 121 -2.08 -5.81 -7.68
CA ALA A 121 -1.10 -6.26 -6.70
C ALA A 121 -1.51 -5.96 -5.26
N ILE A 122 -0.80 -6.59 -4.34
CA ILE A 122 -0.78 -6.28 -2.91
C ILE A 122 0.68 -6.15 -2.43
N ASN A 123 0.92 -5.63 -1.24
CA ASN A 123 2.29 -5.41 -0.72
C ASN A 123 2.97 -6.67 -0.12
N MET A 124 2.39 -7.86 -0.36
CA MET A 124 2.90 -9.15 0.11
C MET A 124 2.91 -10.15 -1.07
N PRO A 125 3.93 -11.00 -1.22
CA PRO A 125 4.10 -11.85 -2.40
C PRO A 125 3.17 -13.07 -2.46
N VAL A 126 2.39 -13.31 -1.41
CA VAL A 126 1.51 -14.47 -1.26
C VAL A 126 0.12 -14.03 -0.77
N PHE A 127 -0.85 -14.93 -0.89
CA PHE A 127 -2.20 -14.76 -0.36
C PHE A 127 -2.49 -15.71 0.80
N PHE A 128 -3.59 -15.46 1.52
CA PHE A 128 -4.02 -16.27 2.66
C PHE A 128 -4.54 -17.67 2.28
N ILE A 129 -5.19 -17.77 1.12
CA ILE A 129 -5.96 -18.95 0.69
C ILE A 129 -5.54 -19.35 -0.71
N GLN A 130 -5.75 -20.63 -1.03
CA GLN A 130 -5.38 -21.21 -2.32
C GLN A 130 -6.48 -21.09 -3.38
N ASP A 131 -7.75 -21.21 -2.98
CA ASP A 131 -8.89 -21.24 -3.90
C ASP A 131 -9.84 -20.08 -3.61
N ALA A 132 -10.32 -19.42 -4.68
CA ALA A 132 -11.22 -18.28 -4.59
C ALA A 132 -12.57 -18.58 -3.91
N ILE A 133 -13.02 -19.83 -3.88
CA ILE A 133 -14.29 -20.17 -3.22
C ILE A 133 -14.29 -19.83 -1.72
N LYS A 134 -13.11 -19.85 -1.08
CA LYS A 134 -12.93 -19.51 0.34
C LYS A 134 -12.78 -18.00 0.60
N PHE A 135 -12.76 -17.18 -0.45
CA PHE A 135 -12.57 -15.74 -0.30
C PHE A 135 -13.65 -15.08 0.57
N PRO A 136 -14.94 -15.39 0.42
CA PRO A 136 -15.96 -14.89 1.33
C PRO A 136 -15.73 -15.33 2.79
N ASP A 137 -15.31 -16.58 3.02
CA ASP A 137 -15.05 -17.09 4.38
C ASP A 137 -13.92 -16.32 5.05
N LEU A 138 -12.79 -16.12 4.35
CA LEU A 138 -11.67 -15.31 4.82
C LEU A 138 -12.11 -13.87 5.11
N ILE A 139 -12.82 -13.24 4.17
CA ILE A 139 -13.23 -11.84 4.31
C ILE A 139 -14.24 -11.66 5.44
N HIS A 140 -15.19 -12.58 5.62
CA HIS A 140 -16.11 -12.55 6.76
C HIS A 140 -15.37 -12.78 8.08
N ALA A 141 -14.35 -13.64 8.10
CA ALA A 141 -13.57 -13.90 9.31
C ALA A 141 -12.75 -12.69 9.76
N VAL A 142 -12.19 -11.92 8.82
CA VAL A 142 -11.34 -10.74 9.12
C VAL A 142 -12.11 -9.43 9.25
N LYS A 143 -13.33 -9.34 8.68
CA LYS A 143 -14.20 -8.16 8.83
C LYS A 143 -14.77 -8.09 10.26
N PRO A 144 -15.32 -6.93 10.65
CA PRO A 144 -16.01 -6.80 11.93
C PRO A 144 -17.04 -7.93 12.14
N GLU A 145 -17.09 -8.46 13.36
CA GLU A 145 -17.94 -9.62 13.68
C GLU A 145 -19.42 -9.28 13.43
N PRO A 146 -20.22 -10.17 12.83
CA PRO A 146 -21.54 -9.82 12.29
C PRO A 146 -22.61 -9.49 13.34
N ASP A 147 -22.42 -9.90 14.59
CA ASP A 147 -23.32 -9.64 15.70
C ASP A 147 -23.08 -8.28 16.37
N THR A 148 -21.85 -7.74 16.24
CA THR A 148 -21.42 -6.52 16.94
C THR A 148 -20.86 -5.42 16.05
N GLU A 149 -20.48 -5.75 14.82
CA GLU A 149 -19.84 -4.87 13.84
C GLU A 149 -18.53 -4.22 14.34
N TYR A 150 -17.76 -4.94 15.18
CA TYR A 150 -16.39 -4.55 15.55
C TYR A 150 -15.44 -5.76 15.58
N PRO A 151 -14.10 -5.57 15.55
CA PRO A 151 -13.38 -4.31 15.39
C PRO A 151 -13.28 -3.83 13.93
N GLN A 152 -13.12 -2.52 13.72
CA GLN A 152 -13.00 -1.92 12.38
C GLN A 152 -11.54 -1.87 11.90
N GLY A 153 -11.26 -2.56 10.80
CA GLY A 153 -9.95 -2.54 10.13
C GLY A 153 -8.83 -3.15 10.96
N GLN A 154 -9.13 -4.11 11.82
CA GLN A 154 -8.16 -4.80 12.68
C GLN A 154 -8.33 -6.31 12.56
N THR A 155 -7.25 -7.05 12.84
CA THR A 155 -7.21 -8.51 12.81
C THR A 155 -7.21 -9.14 14.20
N ASP A 156 -7.30 -8.32 15.25
CA ASP A 156 -7.04 -8.71 16.64
C ASP A 156 -8.31 -9.17 17.37
N HIS A 157 -9.05 -10.09 16.74
CA HIS A 157 -10.32 -10.64 17.24
C HIS A 157 -10.50 -12.13 16.90
N ASN A 158 -11.51 -12.74 17.50
CA ASN A 158 -11.65 -14.20 17.55
C ASN A 158 -11.84 -14.83 16.17
N THR A 159 -12.77 -14.29 15.37
CA THR A 159 -13.16 -14.93 14.10
C THR A 159 -12.01 -15.00 13.11
N PHE A 160 -11.14 -13.98 13.09
CA PHE A 160 -9.98 -13.98 12.20
C PHE A 160 -9.00 -15.08 12.58
N TRP A 161 -8.55 -15.09 13.84
CA TRP A 161 -7.55 -16.06 14.28
C TRP A 161 -8.08 -17.50 14.37
N ASP A 162 -9.39 -17.68 14.60
CA ASP A 162 -10.06 -18.97 14.48
C ASP A 162 -10.02 -19.50 13.04
N PHE A 163 -10.35 -18.66 12.04
CA PHE A 163 -10.20 -19.03 10.64
C PHE A 163 -8.75 -19.36 10.30
N MET A 164 -7.80 -18.52 10.73
CA MET A 164 -6.38 -18.75 10.44
C MET A 164 -5.92 -20.10 11.02
N ALA A 165 -6.28 -20.43 12.25
CA ALA A 165 -5.88 -21.68 12.90
C ALA A 165 -6.48 -22.92 12.22
N ASN A 166 -7.75 -22.84 11.79
CA ASN A 166 -8.45 -23.95 11.14
C ASN A 166 -8.15 -24.10 9.64
N ASN A 167 -7.39 -23.18 9.05
CA ASN A 167 -7.06 -23.18 7.63
C ASN A 167 -5.54 -23.05 7.46
N LYS A 168 -4.88 -24.20 7.48
CA LYS A 168 -3.40 -24.33 7.54
C LYS A 168 -2.69 -23.61 6.39
N GLU A 169 -3.31 -23.47 5.23
CA GLU A 169 -2.73 -22.74 4.09
C GLU A 169 -2.43 -21.27 4.39
N THR A 170 -3.03 -20.70 5.45
CA THR A 170 -2.79 -19.33 5.90
C THR A 170 -1.47 -19.14 6.66
N ALA A 171 -0.79 -20.23 7.04
CA ALA A 171 0.39 -20.22 7.90
C ALA A 171 1.56 -19.39 7.35
N HIS A 172 1.72 -19.30 6.03
CA HIS A 172 2.74 -18.45 5.43
C HIS A 172 2.35 -16.98 5.54
N MET A 173 1.12 -16.63 5.12
CA MET A 173 0.62 -15.25 5.12
C MET A 173 0.52 -14.64 6.52
N SER A 174 0.26 -15.45 7.55
CA SER A 174 0.19 -14.99 8.94
C SER A 174 1.49 -14.32 9.41
N LEU A 175 2.65 -14.82 8.99
CA LEU A 175 3.95 -14.22 9.31
C LEU A 175 4.15 -12.87 8.61
N TRP A 176 3.65 -12.72 7.38
CA TRP A 176 3.68 -11.45 6.67
C TRP A 176 2.81 -10.40 7.39
N ILE A 177 1.61 -10.79 7.85
CA ILE A 177 0.72 -9.94 8.64
C ILE A 177 1.32 -9.59 10.01
N ALA A 178 1.96 -10.55 10.67
CA ALA A 178 2.63 -10.32 11.95
C ALA A 178 3.87 -9.43 11.81
N SER A 179 4.52 -9.42 10.64
CA SER A 179 5.67 -8.56 10.36
C SER A 179 5.28 -7.07 10.19
N ASN A 180 6.28 -6.18 10.26
CA ASN A 180 6.05 -4.76 10.04
C ASN A 180 5.63 -4.42 8.60
N ARG A 181 5.67 -5.36 7.64
CA ARG A 181 5.15 -5.13 6.28
C ARG A 181 3.66 -4.80 6.26
N ALA A 182 2.92 -5.17 7.30
CA ALA A 182 1.49 -4.91 7.43
C ALA A 182 1.12 -3.46 7.82
N PHE A 183 2.09 -2.58 8.10
CA PHE A 183 1.86 -1.16 8.36
C PHE A 183 3.04 -0.36 7.80
N PRO A 184 3.11 -0.24 6.46
CA PRO A 184 4.19 0.49 5.82
C PRO A 184 4.18 1.95 6.28
N LYS A 185 5.36 2.56 6.26
CA LYS A 185 5.56 3.96 6.61
C LYS A 185 4.82 4.89 5.65
N SER A 186 4.82 4.54 4.37
CA SER A 186 4.12 5.25 3.31
C SER A 186 3.81 4.28 2.17
N PHE A 187 2.84 4.61 1.32
CA PHE A 187 2.67 3.94 0.03
C PHE A 187 3.93 3.99 -0.85
N ARG A 188 4.79 5.00 -0.65
CA ARG A 188 6.04 5.23 -1.39
C ARG A 188 7.17 4.27 -0.99
N THR A 189 7.05 3.62 0.16
CA THR A 189 8.10 2.77 0.77
C THR A 189 7.62 1.35 1.01
N MET A 190 6.75 0.83 0.14
CA MET A 190 6.29 -0.55 0.17
C MET A 190 6.45 -1.20 -1.21
N GLU A 191 6.68 -2.50 -1.20
CA GLU A 191 6.65 -3.30 -2.43
C GLU A 191 5.22 -3.55 -2.89
N GLY A 192 5.09 -4.00 -4.12
CA GLY A 192 3.86 -4.57 -4.67
C GLY A 192 4.15 -5.88 -5.39
N TYR A 193 3.22 -6.82 -5.33
CA TYR A 193 3.35 -8.14 -5.93
C TYR A 193 2.03 -8.53 -6.60
N GLY A 194 2.11 -9.01 -7.84
CA GLY A 194 0.93 -9.55 -8.54
C GLY A 194 0.36 -10.81 -7.87
N VAL A 195 1.14 -11.43 -6.97
CA VAL A 195 0.90 -12.70 -6.25
C VAL A 195 0.83 -13.90 -7.18
N HIS A 196 -0.09 -13.86 -8.13
CA HIS A 196 -0.36 -14.95 -9.04
C HIS A 196 0.73 -15.12 -10.08
N THR A 197 0.83 -16.35 -10.55
CA THR A 197 1.56 -16.67 -11.77
C THR A 197 0.70 -16.28 -12.98
N PHE A 198 1.25 -15.48 -13.87
CA PHE A 198 0.67 -15.14 -15.18
C PHE A 198 1.51 -15.77 -16.29
N ARG A 199 1.06 -15.61 -17.54
CA ARG A 199 1.85 -15.93 -18.73
C ARG A 199 2.23 -14.67 -19.49
N LEU A 200 3.47 -14.61 -19.97
CA LEU A 200 3.87 -13.76 -21.09
C LEU A 200 3.97 -14.62 -22.35
N VAL A 201 3.41 -14.13 -23.45
CA VAL A 201 3.41 -14.82 -24.75
C VAL A 201 4.06 -13.97 -25.82
N ASN A 202 5.14 -14.47 -26.40
CA ASN A 202 5.92 -13.76 -27.41
C ASN A 202 5.37 -13.95 -28.84
N LYS A 203 5.94 -13.26 -29.83
CA LYS A 203 5.46 -13.29 -31.23
C LYS A 203 5.56 -14.67 -31.90
N GLU A 204 6.45 -15.54 -31.43
CA GLU A 204 6.59 -16.92 -31.89
C GLU A 204 5.57 -17.86 -31.22
N GLY A 205 4.75 -17.36 -30.29
CA GLY A 205 3.77 -18.14 -29.54
C GLY A 205 4.37 -18.92 -28.36
N LYS A 206 5.59 -18.60 -27.93
CA LYS A 206 6.20 -19.20 -26.73
C LYS A 206 5.63 -18.55 -25.47
N SER A 207 5.29 -19.38 -24.49
CA SER A 207 4.77 -18.96 -23.19
C SER A 207 5.85 -19.04 -22.11
N TYR A 208 5.83 -18.06 -21.21
CA TYR A 208 6.68 -18.00 -20.03
C TYR A 208 5.81 -17.73 -18.80
N PHE A 209 5.99 -18.50 -17.74
CA PHE A 209 5.37 -18.21 -16.45
C PHE A 209 6.08 -17.02 -15.81
N ILE A 210 5.30 -16.09 -15.25
CA ILE A 210 5.84 -14.90 -14.62
C ILE A 210 5.12 -14.53 -13.32
N LYS A 211 5.84 -13.87 -12.41
CA LYS A 211 5.26 -13.09 -11.31
C LYS A 211 5.70 -11.64 -11.42
N PHE A 212 4.76 -10.71 -11.28
CA PHE A 212 5.03 -9.27 -11.26
C PHE A 212 5.47 -8.80 -9.88
N HIS A 213 6.46 -7.93 -9.84
CA HIS A 213 7.00 -7.27 -8.66
C HIS A 213 7.12 -5.77 -8.91
N ILE A 214 6.82 -4.96 -7.90
CA ILE A 214 6.93 -3.50 -7.90
C ILE A 214 7.86 -3.14 -6.74
N LYS A 215 9.03 -2.59 -7.03
CA LYS A 215 10.03 -2.26 -6.00
C LYS A 215 10.16 -0.74 -5.83
N PRO A 216 9.98 -0.19 -4.62
CA PRO A 216 10.12 1.24 -4.38
C PRO A 216 11.59 1.67 -4.45
N LEU A 217 11.88 2.78 -5.13
CA LEU A 217 13.25 3.33 -5.16
C LEU A 217 13.69 3.92 -3.83
N LEU A 218 12.73 4.30 -2.98
CA LEU A 218 12.98 4.78 -1.62
C LEU A 218 13.26 3.65 -0.61
N GLY A 219 13.25 2.38 -1.05
CA GLY A 219 13.36 1.23 -0.15
C GLY A 219 12.06 0.88 0.56
N VAL A 220 12.10 -0.18 1.36
CA VAL A 220 10.94 -0.77 2.03
C VAL A 220 11.01 -0.43 3.51
N HIS A 221 10.11 0.44 3.96
CA HIS A 221 10.13 0.97 5.31
C HIS A 221 8.76 0.91 5.95
N SER A 222 8.75 0.59 7.24
CA SER A 222 7.55 0.43 8.04
C SER A 222 7.61 1.26 9.30
N LEU A 223 6.43 1.53 9.86
CA LEU A 223 6.31 2.08 11.21
C LEU A 223 6.70 1.00 12.23
N ILE A 224 6.68 1.35 13.51
CA ILE A 224 6.60 0.37 14.61
C ILE A 224 5.20 0.37 15.20
N TRP A 225 4.84 -0.67 15.94
CA TRP A 225 3.43 -0.87 16.33
C TRP A 225 2.83 0.27 17.19
N ASP A 226 3.57 0.77 18.19
CA ASP A 226 3.11 1.91 19.02
C ASP A 226 2.85 3.16 18.16
N GLU A 227 3.78 3.46 17.26
CA GLU A 227 3.68 4.57 16.34
C GLU A 227 2.50 4.40 15.38
N ALA A 228 2.31 3.21 14.81
CA ALA A 228 1.21 2.90 13.90
C ALA A 228 -0.16 3.07 14.57
N GLN A 229 -0.30 2.62 15.83
CA GLN A 229 -1.53 2.80 16.60
C GLN A 229 -1.80 4.27 16.92
N ARG A 230 -0.78 5.00 17.41
CA ARG A 230 -0.93 6.41 17.79
C ARG A 230 -1.16 7.32 16.58
N LEU A 231 -0.57 7.00 15.43
CA LEU A 231 -0.85 7.66 14.15
C LEU A 231 -2.28 7.46 13.68
N GLY A 232 -3.03 6.52 14.25
CA GLY A 232 -4.47 6.42 14.00
C GLY A 232 -5.26 7.69 14.33
N SER A 233 -4.67 8.62 15.09
CA SER A 233 -5.22 9.98 15.29
C SER A 233 -5.18 10.86 14.03
N ASP A 234 -4.28 10.58 13.08
CA ASP A 234 -4.32 11.08 11.69
C ASP A 234 -4.74 9.94 10.76
N ALA A 235 -6.05 9.68 10.68
CA ALA A 235 -6.59 8.60 9.86
C ALA A 235 -6.23 8.70 8.36
N ASP A 236 -5.82 9.88 7.90
CA ASP A 236 -5.45 10.21 6.51
C ASP A 236 -3.92 10.30 6.30
N PHE A 237 -3.10 9.74 7.20
CA PHE A 237 -1.64 9.85 7.15
C PHE A 237 -1.00 9.43 5.81
N HIS A 238 -1.38 8.27 5.24
CA HIS A 238 -0.75 7.78 4.01
C HIS A 238 -1.20 8.55 2.76
N ARG A 239 -2.47 8.93 2.67
CA ARG A 239 -2.94 9.76 1.55
C ARG A 239 -2.38 11.18 1.61
N ARG A 240 -2.23 11.73 2.81
CA ARG A 240 -1.62 13.05 3.02
C ARG A 240 -0.17 13.00 2.59
N ASP A 241 0.59 11.99 3.03
CA ASP A 241 1.97 11.79 2.56
C ASP A 241 2.06 11.66 1.03
N LEU A 242 1.20 10.85 0.41
CA LEU A 242 1.23 10.68 -1.05
C LEU A 242 0.94 11.99 -1.79
N TRP A 243 -0.13 12.69 -1.39
CA TRP A 243 -0.50 13.99 -1.98
C TRP A 243 0.64 14.98 -1.76
N GLU A 244 0.95 15.36 -0.52
CA GLU A 244 1.94 16.40 -0.23
C GLU A 244 3.28 16.17 -0.94
N ASN A 245 3.76 14.93 -1.06
CA ASN A 245 5.00 14.65 -1.78
C ASN A 245 4.88 14.84 -3.29
N ILE A 246 3.77 14.43 -3.92
CA ILE A 246 3.55 14.72 -5.35
C ILE A 246 3.43 16.23 -5.58
N ASP A 247 2.76 16.97 -4.70
CA ASP A 247 2.58 18.44 -4.84
C ASP A 247 3.90 19.19 -4.94
N ILE A 248 4.85 18.81 -4.09
CA ILE A 248 6.16 19.47 -4.01
C ILE A 248 7.21 18.86 -4.96
N GLY A 249 6.82 17.94 -5.86
CA GLY A 249 7.72 17.31 -6.83
C GLY A 249 8.55 16.14 -6.30
N ASN A 250 8.28 15.66 -5.09
CA ASN A 250 8.85 14.43 -4.53
C ASN A 250 8.09 13.19 -5.03
N TYR A 251 8.13 12.96 -6.33
CA TYR A 251 7.35 11.90 -6.98
C TYR A 251 7.69 10.51 -6.43
N PRO A 252 6.69 9.70 -6.05
CA PRO A 252 6.86 8.27 -5.82
C PRO A 252 7.37 7.57 -7.08
N GLU A 253 8.45 6.81 -6.94
CA GLU A 253 9.05 6.07 -8.04
C GLU A 253 9.23 4.59 -7.67
N TYR A 254 8.88 3.72 -8.61
CA TYR A 254 8.99 2.27 -8.45
C TYR A 254 9.58 1.64 -9.71
N GLU A 255 10.29 0.53 -9.54
CA GLU A 255 10.66 -0.35 -10.66
C GLU A 255 9.64 -1.48 -10.79
N LEU A 256 9.09 -1.65 -11.99
CA LEU A 256 8.38 -2.87 -12.34
C LEU A 256 9.42 -3.93 -12.69
N ALA A 257 9.26 -5.12 -12.13
CA ALA A 257 10.11 -6.27 -12.34
C ALA A 257 9.27 -7.54 -12.52
N ILE A 258 9.89 -8.54 -13.13
CA ILE A 258 9.31 -9.87 -13.32
C ILE A 258 10.29 -10.95 -12.89
N GLN A 259 9.76 -12.01 -12.32
CA GLN A 259 10.43 -13.31 -12.32
C GLN A 259 9.93 -14.09 -13.53
N VAL A 260 10.78 -14.93 -14.12
CA VAL A 260 10.47 -15.66 -15.37
C VAL A 260 10.88 -17.11 -15.22
N ILE A 261 9.94 -18.01 -15.49
CA ILE A 261 10.15 -19.46 -15.54
C ILE A 261 9.67 -19.94 -16.90
N LYS A 262 10.44 -20.81 -17.56
CA LYS A 262 10.02 -21.40 -18.84
C LYS A 262 8.91 -22.41 -18.60
N GLU A 263 8.05 -22.60 -19.60
CA GLU A 263 6.95 -23.55 -19.47
C GLU A 263 7.44 -24.98 -19.19
N GLU A 264 8.56 -25.41 -19.78
CA GLU A 264 9.14 -26.74 -19.50
C GLU A 264 9.60 -26.96 -18.05
N ASP A 265 9.79 -25.88 -17.28
CA ASP A 265 10.28 -25.90 -15.90
C ASP A 265 9.15 -25.79 -14.86
N GLU A 266 7.87 -25.94 -15.26
CA GLU A 266 6.70 -25.80 -14.37
C GLU A 266 6.80 -26.63 -13.08
N PHE A 267 7.36 -27.84 -13.17
CA PHE A 267 7.47 -28.80 -12.07
C PHE A 267 8.90 -28.93 -11.53
N ALA A 268 9.79 -27.99 -11.83
CA ALA A 268 11.21 -28.05 -11.44
C ALA A 268 11.48 -27.62 -9.97
N TYR A 269 10.46 -27.13 -9.27
CA TYR A 269 10.56 -26.53 -7.94
C TYR A 269 9.86 -27.38 -6.87
N ASP A 270 10.19 -27.13 -5.60
CA ASP A 270 9.60 -27.80 -4.43
C ASP A 270 8.22 -27.23 -4.03
N PHE A 271 7.77 -26.19 -4.73
CA PHE A 271 6.44 -25.61 -4.62
C PHE A 271 5.73 -25.59 -5.98
N ASP A 272 4.41 -25.56 -5.94
CA ASP A 272 3.60 -25.40 -7.15
C ASP A 272 3.60 -23.93 -7.60
N LEU A 273 3.89 -23.68 -8.89
CA LEU A 273 3.88 -22.33 -9.44
C LEU A 273 2.49 -21.69 -9.39
N LEU A 274 1.43 -22.50 -9.37
CA LEU A 274 0.04 -22.06 -9.37
C LEU A 274 -0.52 -21.85 -7.96
N ASP A 275 0.24 -22.14 -6.91
CA ASP A 275 -0.18 -21.94 -5.52
C ASP A 275 0.08 -20.49 -5.09
N PRO A 276 -0.97 -19.66 -4.89
CA PRO A 276 -0.82 -18.26 -4.50
C PRO A 276 -0.31 -18.09 -3.06
N THR A 277 -0.26 -19.15 -2.25
CA THR A 277 0.36 -19.15 -0.91
C THR A 277 1.88 -19.32 -0.97
N LYS A 278 2.44 -19.51 -2.17
CA LYS A 278 3.87 -19.71 -2.40
C LYS A 278 4.50 -18.52 -3.13
N LEU A 279 5.59 -18.01 -2.57
CA LEU A 279 6.48 -17.07 -3.25
C LEU A 279 7.53 -17.83 -4.05
N TRP A 280 8.11 -17.16 -5.04
CA TRP A 280 9.27 -17.64 -5.77
C TRP A 280 10.50 -16.97 -5.15
N PRO A 281 11.39 -17.69 -4.44
CA PRO A 281 12.52 -17.06 -3.77
C PRO A 281 13.43 -16.35 -4.79
N GLU A 282 13.82 -15.10 -4.49
CA GLU A 282 14.63 -14.29 -5.41
C GLU A 282 16.03 -14.88 -5.64
N GLU A 283 16.50 -15.71 -4.70
CA GLU A 283 17.77 -16.44 -4.79
C GLU A 283 17.72 -17.61 -5.78
N ASP A 284 16.53 -18.18 -6.02
CA ASP A 284 16.35 -19.27 -6.99
C ASP A 284 15.93 -18.71 -8.35
N ILE A 285 15.04 -17.72 -8.35
CA ILE A 285 14.45 -17.12 -9.54
C ILE A 285 14.64 -15.59 -9.45
N PRO A 286 15.73 -15.06 -10.03
CA PRO A 286 16.08 -13.66 -9.87
C PRO A 286 15.09 -12.72 -10.58
N LEU A 287 15.00 -11.49 -10.09
CA LEU A 287 14.18 -10.45 -10.69
C LEU A 287 14.87 -9.84 -11.92
N ARG A 288 14.13 -9.74 -13.03
CA ARG A 288 14.47 -8.86 -14.16
C ARG A 288 13.74 -7.53 -13.97
N ARG A 289 14.48 -6.42 -13.86
CA ARG A 289 13.93 -5.05 -13.89
C ARG A 289 13.50 -4.73 -15.32
N ILE A 290 12.24 -4.32 -15.51
CA ILE A 290 11.67 -4.14 -16.86
C ILE A 290 11.25 -2.72 -17.18
N GLY A 291 11.08 -1.85 -16.17
CA GLY A 291 10.76 -0.44 -16.40
C GLY A 291 10.50 0.34 -15.13
N LYS A 292 10.26 1.64 -15.29
CA LYS A 292 10.05 2.59 -14.19
C LYS A 292 8.62 3.11 -14.19
N ILE A 293 8.04 3.19 -13.01
CA ILE A 293 6.76 3.83 -12.70
C ILE A 293 7.06 5.13 -11.94
N ILE A 294 6.45 6.23 -12.36
CA ILE A 294 6.53 7.52 -11.66
C ILE A 294 5.12 8.05 -11.45
N LEU A 295 4.75 8.37 -10.20
CA LEU A 295 3.47 9.02 -9.87
C LEU A 295 3.70 10.52 -9.75
N ASN A 296 3.20 11.29 -10.72
CA ASN A 296 3.59 12.69 -10.90
C ASN A 296 2.43 13.68 -10.88
N ARG A 297 1.19 13.21 -10.68
CA ARG A 297 0.02 14.10 -10.62
C ARG A 297 -1.06 13.53 -9.70
N ASN A 298 -1.60 14.40 -8.85
CA ASN A 298 -2.73 14.06 -7.98
C ASN A 298 -4.04 14.00 -8.75
N VAL A 299 -5.05 13.44 -8.09
CA VAL A 299 -6.43 13.53 -8.57
C VAL A 299 -6.96 14.94 -8.37
N GLU A 300 -7.78 15.40 -9.30
CA GLU A 300 -8.53 16.66 -9.18
C GLU A 300 -9.80 16.44 -8.35
N ASN A 301 -10.43 15.27 -8.47
CA ASN A 301 -11.60 14.90 -7.70
C ASN A 301 -11.52 13.44 -7.23
N VAL A 302 -11.37 13.25 -5.91
CA VAL A 302 -11.24 11.94 -5.28
C VAL A 302 -12.43 11.02 -5.61
N PHE A 303 -13.65 11.54 -5.70
CA PHE A 303 -14.82 10.70 -6.01
C PHE A 303 -14.82 10.24 -7.47
N ALA A 304 -14.68 11.18 -8.41
CA ALA A 304 -14.76 10.89 -9.85
C ALA A 304 -13.58 10.03 -10.36
N GLU A 305 -12.41 10.13 -9.72
CA GLU A 305 -11.21 9.44 -10.16
C GLU A 305 -10.87 8.25 -9.26
N THR A 306 -10.62 8.49 -7.97
CA THR A 306 -10.23 7.42 -7.04
C THR A 306 -11.39 6.51 -6.67
N GLU A 307 -12.53 7.05 -6.24
CA GLU A 307 -13.67 6.22 -5.82
C GLU A 307 -14.24 5.45 -7.01
N GLN A 308 -14.48 6.11 -8.14
CA GLN A 308 -15.08 5.51 -9.34
C GLN A 308 -14.13 4.69 -10.22
N SER A 309 -12.82 4.69 -9.95
CA SER A 309 -11.90 3.79 -10.63
C SER A 309 -12.30 2.32 -10.44
N ALA A 310 -12.24 1.54 -11.52
CA ALA A 310 -12.53 0.12 -11.55
C ALA A 310 -11.31 -0.60 -12.12
N PHE A 311 -10.69 -1.44 -11.29
CA PHE A 311 -9.59 -2.29 -11.68
C PHE A 311 -10.05 -3.74 -11.72
N HIS A 312 -9.50 -4.57 -12.60
CA HIS A 312 -9.88 -5.97 -12.72
C HIS A 312 -8.71 -6.81 -13.26
N PRO A 313 -8.26 -7.89 -12.59
CA PRO A 313 -7.16 -8.69 -13.14
C PRO A 313 -7.50 -9.37 -14.49
N GLY A 314 -8.78 -9.43 -14.88
CA GLY A 314 -9.21 -9.91 -16.20
C GLY A 314 -8.96 -8.91 -17.33
N ASN A 315 -8.63 -7.65 -17.02
CA ASN A 315 -8.23 -6.66 -18.02
C ASN A 315 -6.76 -6.89 -18.39
N ILE A 316 -6.54 -7.81 -19.33
CA ILE A 316 -5.24 -8.09 -19.94
C ILE A 316 -5.19 -7.57 -21.37
N VAL A 317 -3.97 -7.40 -21.89
CA VAL A 317 -3.69 -7.06 -23.28
C VAL A 317 -2.98 -8.21 -23.97
N ARG A 318 -2.96 -8.18 -25.30
CA ARG A 318 -2.31 -9.21 -26.12
C ARG A 318 -0.85 -9.38 -25.69
N GLY A 319 -0.42 -10.63 -25.53
CA GLY A 319 0.92 -10.98 -25.04
C GLY A 319 1.03 -11.19 -23.53
N ILE A 320 -0.06 -10.99 -22.78
CA ILE A 320 -0.24 -11.41 -21.40
C ILE A 320 -1.41 -12.39 -21.38
N ASP A 321 -1.31 -13.49 -20.63
CA ASP A 321 -2.39 -14.46 -20.44
C ASP A 321 -2.40 -15.01 -19.00
N PHE A 322 -3.41 -15.82 -18.66
CA PHE A 322 -3.61 -16.35 -17.32
C PHE A 322 -2.93 -17.70 -17.12
N SER A 323 -2.72 -18.05 -15.84
CA SER A 323 -2.40 -19.41 -15.40
C SER A 323 -3.63 -20.12 -14.83
N ASN A 324 -3.45 -21.39 -14.43
CA ASN A 324 -4.49 -22.17 -13.78
C ASN A 324 -4.52 -21.98 -12.25
N ASP A 325 -3.88 -20.93 -11.72
CA ASP A 325 -3.99 -20.53 -10.30
C ASP A 325 -5.48 -20.41 -9.91
N PRO A 326 -5.98 -21.26 -8.99
CA PRO A 326 -7.41 -21.35 -8.70
C PRO A 326 -7.96 -20.10 -8.00
N LEU A 327 -7.12 -19.33 -7.30
CA LEU A 327 -7.52 -18.04 -6.74
C LEU A 327 -7.65 -17.00 -7.86
N LEU A 328 -6.68 -16.93 -8.78
CA LEU A 328 -6.75 -16.03 -9.93
C LEU A 328 -8.01 -16.28 -10.75
N GLN A 329 -8.33 -17.53 -11.04
CA GLN A 329 -9.50 -17.93 -11.84
C GLN A 329 -10.82 -17.39 -11.27
N GLY A 330 -11.04 -17.48 -9.95
CA GLY A 330 -12.25 -16.91 -9.34
C GLY A 330 -12.25 -15.37 -9.32
N ARG A 331 -11.08 -14.73 -9.23
CA ARG A 331 -10.96 -13.26 -9.33
C ARG A 331 -11.35 -12.75 -10.72
N LEU A 332 -11.19 -13.55 -11.78
CA LEU A 332 -11.62 -13.19 -13.14
C LEU A 332 -13.14 -12.99 -13.24
N PHE A 333 -13.93 -13.66 -12.38
CA PHE A 333 -15.37 -13.42 -12.27
C PHE A 333 -15.68 -12.21 -11.37
N SER A 334 -15.19 -12.26 -10.12
CA SER A 334 -15.68 -11.41 -9.02
C SER A 334 -15.60 -9.91 -9.30
N TYR A 335 -14.53 -9.43 -9.91
CA TYR A 335 -14.30 -8.00 -10.08
C TYR A 335 -15.28 -7.38 -11.08
N THR A 336 -15.62 -8.08 -12.17
CA THR A 336 -16.62 -7.61 -13.13
C THR A 336 -18.00 -7.52 -12.47
N ASP A 337 -18.40 -8.57 -11.74
CA ASP A 337 -19.67 -8.63 -11.02
C ASP A 337 -19.79 -7.51 -9.97
N ALA A 338 -18.77 -7.34 -9.13
CA ALA A 338 -18.77 -6.29 -8.10
C ALA A 338 -18.88 -4.87 -8.69
N GLN A 339 -18.29 -4.60 -9.87
CA GLN A 339 -18.47 -3.29 -10.51
C GLN A 339 -19.90 -3.07 -11.02
N GLN A 340 -20.60 -4.12 -11.45
CA GLN A 340 -22.00 -3.98 -11.88
C GLN A 340 -22.88 -3.49 -10.72
N ALA A 341 -22.68 -4.03 -9.51
CA ALA A 341 -23.39 -3.58 -8.32
C ALA A 341 -22.97 -2.17 -7.88
N ARG A 342 -21.67 -1.84 -7.97
CA ARG A 342 -21.11 -0.60 -7.44
C ARG A 342 -21.27 0.62 -8.34
N LEU A 343 -21.04 0.44 -9.64
CA LEU A 343 -20.93 1.51 -10.64
C LEU A 343 -21.87 1.33 -11.84
N GLY A 344 -22.51 0.17 -11.96
CA GLY A 344 -23.38 -0.16 -13.09
C GLY A 344 -22.66 -0.75 -14.30
N PRO A 345 -23.43 -1.16 -15.32
CA PRO A 345 -22.93 -1.93 -16.46
C PRO A 345 -22.07 -1.12 -17.44
N ASN A 346 -22.15 0.22 -17.41
CA ASN A 346 -21.40 1.11 -18.30
C ASN A 346 -20.20 1.80 -17.60
N HIS A 347 -19.72 1.27 -16.48
CA HIS A 347 -18.64 1.89 -15.68
C HIS A 347 -17.33 2.13 -16.46
N GLN A 348 -17.08 1.40 -17.54
CA GLN A 348 -15.93 1.62 -18.44
C GLN A 348 -16.02 2.94 -19.21
N GLN A 349 -17.20 3.58 -19.26
CA GLN A 349 -17.39 4.90 -19.90
C GLN A 349 -17.07 6.06 -18.95
N LEU A 350 -16.93 5.79 -17.66
CA LEU A 350 -16.48 6.80 -16.69
C LEU A 350 -15.07 7.27 -17.09
N PRO A 351 -14.76 8.58 -17.02
CA PRO A 351 -13.52 9.13 -17.56
C PRO A 351 -12.24 8.41 -17.10
N ILE A 352 -12.16 8.06 -15.81
CA ILE A 352 -10.99 7.38 -15.24
C ILE A 352 -10.84 5.91 -15.70
N ASN A 353 -11.92 5.26 -16.13
CA ASN A 353 -11.90 3.86 -16.56
C ASN A 353 -11.77 3.69 -18.06
N ARG A 354 -12.05 4.75 -18.82
CA ARG A 354 -12.10 4.72 -20.28
C ARG A 354 -10.72 4.43 -20.88
N PRO A 355 -10.59 3.51 -21.85
CA PRO A 355 -9.34 3.33 -22.56
C PRO A 355 -8.97 4.57 -23.36
N VAL A 356 -7.67 4.78 -23.58
CA VAL A 356 -7.15 5.87 -24.42
C VAL A 356 -7.04 5.48 -25.90
N CYS A 357 -7.13 4.18 -26.19
CA CYS A 357 -7.21 3.64 -27.54
C CYS A 357 -8.66 3.63 -28.08
N PRO A 358 -8.85 3.51 -29.41
CA PRO A 358 -10.19 3.29 -29.98
C PRO A 358 -10.83 2.01 -29.42
N PHE A 359 -12.15 2.05 -29.20
CA PHE A 359 -12.94 0.89 -28.85
C PHE A 359 -14.24 0.88 -29.66
N ALA A 360 -14.60 -0.27 -30.21
CA ALA A 360 -15.83 -0.46 -30.98
C ALA A 360 -16.32 -1.90 -30.81
N ASN A 361 -17.60 -2.06 -30.46
CA ASN A 361 -18.22 -3.37 -30.28
C ASN A 361 -19.74 -3.29 -30.52
N ASN A 362 -20.44 -4.41 -30.28
CA ASN A 362 -21.88 -4.54 -30.47
C ASN A 362 -22.69 -4.47 -29.16
N GLN A 363 -22.08 -4.10 -28.03
CA GLN A 363 -22.78 -3.91 -26.75
C GLN A 363 -23.53 -2.57 -26.75
N ARG A 364 -24.75 -2.56 -26.21
CA ARG A 364 -25.67 -1.39 -26.21
C ARG A 364 -26.37 -1.25 -24.86
N ASP A 365 -27.05 -0.11 -24.70
CA ASP A 365 -27.97 0.18 -23.60
C ASP A 365 -27.31 0.12 -22.21
N GLY A 366 -28.06 -0.32 -21.19
CA GLY A 366 -27.65 -0.31 -19.79
C GLY A 366 -27.82 1.06 -19.11
N ALA A 367 -27.88 1.07 -17.78
CA ALA A 367 -27.99 2.29 -17.00
C ALA A 367 -26.82 3.25 -17.29
N SER A 368 -27.11 4.56 -17.30
CA SER A 368 -26.13 5.64 -17.49
C SER A 368 -25.26 5.48 -18.76
N ARG A 369 -25.87 5.08 -19.89
CA ARG A 369 -25.20 5.03 -21.20
C ARG A 369 -24.82 6.44 -21.66
N LEU A 370 -23.52 6.74 -21.77
CA LEU A 370 -23.00 8.04 -22.22
C LEU A 370 -22.70 8.04 -23.72
N VAL A 371 -22.15 6.95 -24.23
CA VAL A 371 -21.79 6.81 -25.66
C VAL A 371 -23.04 6.56 -26.50
N ILE A 372 -23.30 7.42 -27.47
CA ILE A 372 -24.34 7.25 -28.50
C ILE A 372 -23.75 6.50 -29.70
N ASP A 373 -23.99 5.19 -29.76
CA ASP A 373 -23.61 4.39 -30.93
C ASP A 373 -24.49 4.78 -32.14
N ARG A 374 -23.84 5.03 -33.28
CA ARG A 374 -24.54 5.44 -34.50
C ARG A 374 -24.86 4.25 -35.39
N GLY A 375 -25.98 4.32 -36.10
CA GLY A 375 -26.39 3.33 -37.11
C GLY A 375 -27.46 2.35 -36.61
N LYS A 376 -27.83 1.41 -37.49
CA LYS A 376 -28.97 0.48 -37.28
C LYS A 376 -28.56 -0.90 -36.75
N VAL A 377 -27.26 -1.16 -36.61
CA VAL A 377 -26.72 -2.51 -36.37
C VAL A 377 -26.08 -2.59 -34.98
N ALA A 378 -26.43 -3.65 -34.25
CA ALA A 378 -25.91 -3.97 -32.92
C ALA A 378 -25.57 -5.47 -32.78
N TYR A 379 -25.21 -6.13 -33.88
CA TYR A 379 -24.88 -7.55 -33.91
C TYR A 379 -23.81 -7.87 -34.95
N HIS A 380 -23.05 -8.94 -34.69
CA HIS A 380 -22.01 -9.42 -35.59
C HIS A 380 -22.58 -10.28 -36.73
N ARG A 381 -21.88 -10.36 -37.86
CA ARG A 381 -22.34 -10.97 -39.13
C ARG A 381 -23.59 -10.31 -39.68
N ASN A 382 -23.41 -9.09 -40.18
CA ASN A 382 -24.47 -8.28 -40.76
C ASN A 382 -24.10 -7.78 -42.17
N GLY A 383 -25.09 -7.67 -43.05
CA GLY A 383 -24.92 -7.01 -44.36
C GLY A 383 -25.19 -5.50 -44.32
N LEU A 384 -26.04 -5.04 -43.39
CA LEU A 384 -26.50 -3.65 -43.32
C LEU A 384 -25.39 -2.64 -42.98
N ALA A 385 -24.32 -3.07 -42.33
CA ALA A 385 -23.15 -2.24 -42.01
C ALA A 385 -21.83 -2.87 -42.50
N ASN A 386 -21.90 -3.68 -43.56
CA ASN A 386 -20.74 -4.40 -44.12
C ASN A 386 -19.93 -5.16 -43.04
N ASN A 387 -20.63 -5.74 -42.06
CA ASN A 387 -20.05 -6.45 -40.92
C ASN A 387 -19.09 -5.64 -40.03
N THR A 388 -19.20 -4.31 -40.01
CA THR A 388 -18.47 -3.46 -39.04
C THR A 388 -19.17 -3.41 -37.67
N PRO A 389 -18.43 -3.28 -36.55
CA PRO A 389 -16.99 -3.50 -36.44
C PRO A 389 -16.63 -4.98 -36.68
N TYR A 390 -15.48 -5.22 -37.32
CA TYR A 390 -14.98 -6.57 -37.64
C TYR A 390 -13.98 -7.07 -36.60
N THR A 391 -13.81 -8.39 -36.52
CA THR A 391 -12.76 -9.03 -35.71
C THR A 391 -11.39 -8.86 -36.36
N VAL A 392 -10.35 -8.66 -35.55
CA VAL A 392 -8.95 -8.64 -36.02
C VAL A 392 -8.33 -10.03 -35.81
N PRO A 393 -7.73 -10.66 -36.83
CA PRO A 393 -7.00 -11.92 -36.66
C PRO A 393 -5.82 -11.79 -35.68
N GLY A 394 -5.45 -12.87 -35.00
CA GLY A 394 -4.31 -12.88 -34.09
C GLY A 394 -2.98 -12.47 -34.72
N THR A 395 -2.81 -12.76 -36.01
CA THR A 395 -1.64 -12.37 -36.82
C THR A 395 -1.58 -10.86 -37.11
N GLN A 396 -2.66 -10.12 -36.84
CA GLN A 396 -2.79 -8.67 -37.08
C GLN A 396 -3.07 -7.88 -35.79
N GLY A 397 -2.84 -8.48 -34.61
CA GLY A 397 -3.01 -7.79 -33.32
C GLY A 397 -4.28 -8.14 -32.54
N GLY A 398 -5.11 -9.07 -33.03
CA GLY A 398 -6.21 -9.61 -32.21
C GLY A 398 -5.69 -10.40 -31.01
N PHE A 399 -6.39 -10.33 -29.87
CA PHE A 399 -6.09 -11.18 -28.71
C PHE A 399 -6.29 -12.66 -29.07
N VAL A 400 -5.35 -13.50 -28.67
CA VAL A 400 -5.42 -14.96 -28.84
C VAL A 400 -5.03 -15.59 -27.51
N THR A 401 -5.92 -16.44 -26.98
CA THR A 401 -5.63 -17.25 -25.81
C THR A 401 -4.51 -18.23 -26.12
N TYR A 402 -3.53 -18.32 -25.24
CA TYR A 402 -2.47 -19.30 -25.30
C TYR A 402 -3.08 -20.72 -25.27
N PRO A 403 -2.78 -21.59 -26.26
CA PRO A 403 -3.42 -22.89 -26.36
C PRO A 403 -2.81 -23.92 -25.40
N SER A 404 -2.85 -23.64 -24.09
CA SER A 404 -2.37 -24.59 -23.07
C SER A 404 -3.22 -25.86 -23.06
N THR A 405 -2.57 -27.01 -22.92
CA THR A 405 -3.25 -28.31 -22.76
C THR A 405 -3.94 -28.41 -21.41
N VAL A 406 -5.19 -28.92 -21.40
CA VAL A 406 -5.94 -29.21 -20.16
C VAL A 406 -6.39 -30.66 -20.21
N GLU A 407 -5.89 -31.47 -19.28
CA GLU A 407 -6.25 -32.89 -19.12
C GLU A 407 -6.66 -33.18 -17.67
N GLY A 408 -7.74 -33.93 -17.48
CA GLY A 408 -8.20 -34.30 -16.13
C GLY A 408 -9.68 -34.62 -16.04
N HIS A 409 -10.11 -34.97 -14.83
CA HIS A 409 -11.53 -35.16 -14.49
C HIS A 409 -12.10 -33.90 -13.83
N LYS A 410 -13.40 -33.67 -13.99
CA LYS A 410 -14.11 -32.61 -13.26
C LYS A 410 -14.21 -33.02 -11.78
N VAL A 411 -13.50 -32.31 -10.91
CA VAL A 411 -13.43 -32.59 -9.47
C VAL A 411 -13.51 -31.30 -8.66
N ARG A 412 -13.77 -31.44 -7.35
CA ARG A 412 -13.57 -30.39 -6.34
C ARG A 412 -12.56 -30.93 -5.33
N SER A 413 -11.28 -30.59 -5.50
CA SER A 413 -10.20 -31.12 -4.68
C SER A 413 -8.99 -30.19 -4.70
N THR A 414 -8.32 -30.06 -3.57
CA THR A 414 -7.00 -29.44 -3.48
C THR A 414 -5.94 -30.37 -4.07
N ALA A 415 -5.09 -29.84 -4.96
CA ALA A 415 -3.97 -30.60 -5.52
C ALA A 415 -3.01 -31.07 -4.40
N SER A 416 -2.35 -32.22 -4.60
CA SER A 416 -1.37 -32.71 -3.62
C SER A 416 -0.18 -31.78 -3.45
N SER A 417 0.24 -31.11 -4.53
CA SER A 417 1.32 -30.12 -4.54
C SER A 417 1.02 -28.86 -3.71
N PHE A 418 -0.25 -28.61 -3.38
CA PHE A 418 -0.70 -27.47 -2.58
C PHE A 418 -0.74 -27.80 -1.07
N LYS A 419 -0.44 -29.03 -0.65
CA LYS A 419 -0.58 -29.46 0.76
C LYS A 419 0.61 -29.13 1.66
N ASP A 420 1.68 -28.56 1.12
CA ASP A 420 2.74 -27.99 1.94
C ASP A 420 2.32 -26.59 2.42
N HIS A 421 2.16 -26.45 3.73
CA HIS A 421 1.71 -25.20 4.34
C HIS A 421 2.77 -24.53 5.22
N TYR A 422 3.87 -25.23 5.56
CA TYR A 422 4.79 -24.80 6.60
C TYR A 422 6.21 -24.54 6.12
N SER A 423 6.63 -25.08 4.96
CA SER A 423 8.01 -24.90 4.47
C SER A 423 8.37 -23.44 4.23
N GLN A 424 7.53 -22.70 3.49
CA GLN A 424 7.79 -21.29 3.22
C GLN A 424 7.47 -20.38 4.41
N ALA A 425 6.54 -20.75 5.28
CA ALA A 425 6.36 -20.08 6.56
C ALA A 425 7.66 -20.14 7.41
N ARG A 426 8.27 -21.33 7.49
CA ARG A 426 9.56 -21.51 8.16
C ARG A 426 10.68 -20.74 7.46
N MET A 427 10.75 -20.78 6.13
CA MET A 427 11.73 -19.99 5.38
C MET A 427 11.61 -18.49 5.66
N PHE A 428 10.39 -17.94 5.71
CA PHE A 428 10.17 -16.54 6.09
C PHE A 428 10.70 -16.26 7.50
N TRP A 429 10.34 -17.08 8.49
CA TRP A 429 10.84 -16.95 9.86
C TRP A 429 12.37 -16.98 9.95
N ASN A 430 13.02 -17.91 9.24
CA ASN A 430 14.47 -18.03 9.16
C ASN A 430 15.15 -16.81 8.52
N SER A 431 14.40 -16.03 7.73
CA SER A 431 14.92 -14.85 7.00
C SER A 431 14.89 -13.57 7.83
N MET A 432 14.22 -13.59 8.97
CA MET A 432 14.05 -12.41 9.83
C MET A 432 15.30 -12.20 10.71
N THR A 433 15.71 -10.94 10.83
CA THR A 433 16.69 -10.54 11.86
C THR A 433 16.09 -10.69 13.26
N GLU A 434 16.94 -10.69 14.29
CA GLU A 434 16.48 -10.82 15.68
C GLU A 434 15.50 -9.70 16.11
N VAL A 435 15.64 -8.49 15.55
CA VAL A 435 14.67 -7.40 15.78
C VAL A 435 13.32 -7.72 15.14
N GLU A 436 13.33 -8.20 13.89
CA GLU A 436 12.10 -8.54 13.16
C GLU A 436 11.39 -9.75 13.79
N LYS A 437 12.13 -10.78 14.24
CA LYS A 437 11.59 -11.91 14.99
C LYS A 437 10.87 -11.46 16.26
N ARG A 438 11.50 -10.58 17.05
CA ARG A 438 10.89 -10.00 18.26
C ARG A 438 9.63 -9.20 17.95
N GLN A 439 9.62 -8.44 16.85
CA GLN A 439 8.43 -7.71 16.40
C GLN A 439 7.29 -8.64 15.98
N ILE A 440 7.59 -9.74 15.28
CA ILE A 440 6.61 -10.77 14.90
C ILE A 440 6.04 -11.46 16.15
N ILE A 441 6.88 -11.84 17.12
CA ILE A 441 6.43 -12.40 18.39
C ILE A 441 5.50 -11.41 19.10
N GLY A 442 5.93 -10.14 19.23
CA GLY A 442 5.13 -9.08 19.84
C GLY A 442 3.79 -8.85 19.13
N ALA A 443 3.76 -8.97 17.80
CA ALA A 443 2.52 -8.90 17.02
C ALA A 443 1.57 -10.04 17.36
N TYR A 444 2.04 -11.30 17.35
CA TYR A 444 1.20 -12.43 17.76
C TYR A 444 0.69 -12.29 19.20
N CYS A 445 1.55 -11.89 20.13
CA CYS A 445 1.14 -11.67 21.52
C CYS A 445 0.07 -10.58 21.64
N PHE A 446 0.21 -9.48 20.89
CA PHE A 446 -0.77 -8.39 20.90
C PHE A 446 -2.12 -8.84 20.31
N GLU A 447 -2.09 -9.42 19.11
CA GLU A 447 -3.29 -9.81 18.36
C GLU A 447 -4.08 -10.91 19.09
N LEU A 448 -3.41 -11.99 19.48
CA LEU A 448 -4.02 -13.13 20.17
C LEU A 448 -4.35 -12.80 21.63
N GLY A 449 -3.64 -11.85 22.25
CA GLY A 449 -3.94 -11.35 23.58
C GLY A 449 -5.35 -10.74 23.70
N LYS A 450 -5.92 -10.32 22.57
CA LYS A 450 -7.31 -9.83 22.45
C LYS A 450 -8.33 -10.91 22.08
N CYS A 451 -7.86 -12.11 21.72
CA CYS A 451 -8.71 -13.27 21.44
C CYS A 451 -9.02 -14.08 22.71
N GLY A 452 -9.96 -15.02 22.65
CA GLY A 452 -10.28 -15.96 23.73
C GLY A 452 -9.26 -17.10 23.86
N PRO A 453 -9.20 -17.78 25.02
CA PRO A 453 -8.17 -18.78 25.32
C PRO A 453 -8.14 -19.96 24.35
N PHE A 454 -9.30 -20.37 23.82
CA PHE A 454 -9.39 -21.42 22.81
C PHE A 454 -8.63 -21.04 21.53
N VAL A 455 -8.95 -19.88 20.95
CA VAL A 455 -8.32 -19.39 19.72
C VAL A 455 -6.81 -19.18 19.89
N ARG A 456 -6.38 -18.70 21.06
CA ARG A 456 -4.95 -18.56 21.39
C ARG A 456 -4.22 -19.91 21.32
N GLN A 457 -4.81 -20.95 21.89
CA GLN A 457 -4.21 -22.28 21.92
C GLN A 457 -4.13 -22.88 20.51
N GLU A 458 -5.22 -22.84 19.76
CA GLU A 458 -5.27 -23.36 18.38
C GLU A 458 -4.20 -22.71 17.49
N TRP A 459 -3.99 -21.39 17.61
CA TRP A 459 -2.95 -20.73 16.83
C TRP A 459 -1.53 -21.11 17.28
N VAL A 460 -1.29 -21.27 18.59
CA VAL A 460 0.01 -21.73 19.11
C VAL A 460 0.35 -23.13 18.62
N ASP A 461 -0.65 -24.00 18.44
CA ASP A 461 -0.46 -25.33 17.87
C ASP A 461 -0.01 -25.25 16.40
N VAL A 462 -0.57 -24.32 15.61
CA VAL A 462 -0.12 -24.03 14.23
C VAL A 462 1.31 -23.48 14.23
N LEU A 463 1.63 -22.53 15.12
CA LEU A 463 2.99 -21.98 15.22
C LEU A 463 4.04 -23.06 15.50
N ALA A 464 3.69 -24.09 16.27
CA ALA A 464 4.62 -25.16 16.63
C ALA A 464 5.02 -26.05 15.43
N HIS A 465 4.18 -26.13 14.39
CA HIS A 465 4.55 -26.72 13.09
C HIS A 465 5.49 -25.85 12.26
N ILE A 466 5.47 -24.53 12.45
CA ILE A 466 6.38 -23.60 11.77
C ILE A 466 7.73 -23.55 12.51
N SER A 467 7.68 -23.22 13.80
CA SER A 467 8.85 -23.08 14.67
C SER A 467 8.48 -23.29 16.13
N THR A 468 9.10 -24.27 16.78
CA THR A 468 8.88 -24.52 18.21
C THR A 468 9.44 -23.39 19.09
N GLU A 469 10.48 -22.70 18.62
CA GLU A 469 11.04 -21.50 19.25
C GLU A 469 10.03 -20.33 19.23
N LEU A 470 9.44 -20.07 18.07
CA LEU A 470 8.39 -19.06 17.91
C LEU A 470 7.17 -19.39 18.80
N ALA A 471 6.69 -20.63 18.73
CA ALA A 471 5.55 -21.08 19.53
C ALA A 471 5.81 -20.93 21.03
N LYS A 472 6.99 -21.32 21.54
CA LYS A 472 7.38 -21.13 22.95
C LYS A 472 7.40 -19.67 23.37
N SER A 473 7.93 -18.80 22.50
CA SER A 473 8.05 -17.37 22.79
C SER A 473 6.67 -16.70 22.89
N VAL A 474 5.77 -17.01 21.95
CA VAL A 474 4.39 -16.51 21.96
C VAL A 474 3.58 -17.11 23.12
N SER A 475 3.73 -18.41 23.35
CA SER A 475 2.97 -19.16 24.35
C SER A 475 3.21 -18.68 25.78
N LYS A 476 4.46 -18.29 26.09
CA LYS A 476 4.85 -17.74 27.39
C LYS A 476 4.02 -16.51 27.78
N GLU A 477 3.79 -15.59 26.83
CA GLU A 477 3.05 -14.35 27.09
C GLU A 477 1.53 -14.56 27.08
N LEU A 478 1.04 -15.52 26.28
CA LEU A 478 -0.39 -15.80 26.14
C LEU A 478 -0.96 -16.76 27.19
N GLY A 479 -0.10 -17.44 27.96
CA GLY A 479 -0.50 -18.42 28.96
C GLY A 479 -1.04 -19.73 28.36
N THR A 480 -0.55 -20.11 27.18
CA THR A 480 -0.92 -21.34 26.46
C THR A 480 0.09 -22.47 26.71
N THR A 481 -0.14 -23.64 26.12
CA THR A 481 0.82 -24.77 26.16
C THR A 481 1.36 -25.05 24.77
N VAL A 482 2.65 -25.34 24.63
CA VAL A 482 3.21 -25.79 23.34
C VAL A 482 3.06 -27.31 23.25
N PRO A 483 2.52 -27.88 22.15
CA PRO A 483 2.37 -29.32 22.00
C PRO A 483 3.74 -30.02 22.02
N ALA A 484 3.83 -31.13 22.76
CA ALA A 484 5.08 -31.89 22.93
C ALA A 484 5.44 -32.74 21.70
N ASP A 485 4.44 -33.23 20.96
CA ASP A 485 4.59 -34.20 19.87
C ASP A 485 4.21 -33.58 18.50
N VAL A 486 4.79 -32.42 18.19
CA VAL A 486 4.55 -31.70 16.92
C VAL A 486 5.70 -31.91 15.94
N GLU A 487 5.39 -32.20 14.68
CA GLU A 487 6.37 -32.20 13.59
C GLU A 487 6.60 -30.75 13.14
N GLU A 488 7.71 -30.18 13.60
CA GLU A 488 8.23 -28.86 13.16
C GLU A 488 8.80 -28.96 11.74
N SER A 489 8.55 -27.94 10.92
CA SER A 489 9.09 -27.84 9.57
C SER A 489 10.62 -27.97 9.56
N PRO A 490 11.20 -28.91 8.78
CA PRO A 490 12.64 -29.16 8.77
C PRO A 490 13.42 -28.13 7.92
N VAL A 491 12.74 -27.14 7.33
CA VAL A 491 13.34 -26.18 6.42
C VAL A 491 14.37 -25.30 7.13
N THR A 492 15.60 -25.34 6.62
CA THR A 492 16.72 -24.48 7.07
C THR A 492 16.99 -23.31 6.12
N LYS A 493 16.35 -23.30 4.95
CA LYS A 493 16.49 -22.22 3.95
C LYS A 493 16.06 -20.87 4.53
N SER A 494 16.74 -19.82 4.08
CA SER A 494 16.36 -18.41 4.29
C SER A 494 16.51 -17.64 2.97
N SER A 495 15.83 -16.50 2.88
CA SER A 495 15.83 -15.58 1.74
C SER A 495 16.05 -14.16 2.27
N PRO A 496 17.28 -13.63 2.22
CA PRO A 496 17.60 -12.27 2.68
C PRO A 496 16.71 -11.18 2.08
N ALA A 497 16.16 -11.38 0.87
CA ALA A 497 15.24 -10.45 0.21
C ALA A 497 13.93 -10.20 1.00
N LEU A 498 13.55 -11.10 1.92
CA LEU A 498 12.32 -10.97 2.70
C LEU A 498 12.45 -9.97 3.86
N SER A 499 13.65 -9.79 4.40
CA SER A 499 13.93 -8.90 5.54
C SER A 499 13.88 -7.42 5.12
N LEU A 500 13.22 -6.60 5.95
CA LEU A 500 13.20 -5.15 5.83
C LEU A 500 14.55 -4.50 6.18
N GLN A 501 15.48 -5.24 6.79
CA GLN A 501 16.83 -4.73 7.05
C GLN A 501 17.73 -4.79 5.80
N ASN A 502 17.38 -5.60 4.80
CA ASN A 502 18.12 -5.75 3.54
C ASN A 502 17.50 -4.90 2.42
N THR A 503 17.21 -3.63 2.71
CA THR A 503 16.60 -2.70 1.78
C THR A 503 17.50 -1.50 1.48
N ILE A 504 17.02 -0.61 0.60
CA ILE A 504 17.68 0.65 0.28
C ILE A 504 17.40 1.65 1.41
N PHE A 505 18.43 2.34 1.88
CA PHE A 505 18.33 3.39 2.90
C PHE A 505 18.86 4.71 2.34
N VAL A 506 17.95 5.65 2.10
CA VAL A 506 18.26 6.98 1.54
C VAL A 506 17.58 8.09 2.36
N PRO A 507 18.16 9.29 2.42
CA PRO A 507 17.57 10.42 3.13
C PRO A 507 16.39 11.06 2.38
N ASP A 508 16.26 10.78 1.08
CA ASP A 508 15.28 11.38 0.19
C ASP A 508 13.87 11.40 0.79
N THR A 509 13.26 12.59 0.82
CA THR A 509 11.89 12.87 1.27
C THR A 509 11.61 12.71 2.77
N LEU A 510 12.58 12.24 3.57
CA LEU A 510 12.39 12.09 5.01
C LEU A 510 12.20 13.46 5.68
N ARG A 511 11.25 13.56 6.61
CA ARG A 511 10.91 14.78 7.34
C ARG A 511 11.77 14.92 8.58
N VAL A 512 12.57 15.99 8.65
CA VAL A 512 13.30 16.38 9.86
C VAL A 512 12.59 17.55 10.51
N ALA A 513 12.12 17.36 11.75
CA ALA A 513 11.62 18.47 12.54
C ALA A 513 12.77 19.22 13.21
N VAL A 514 12.90 20.51 12.91
CA VAL A 514 13.93 21.38 13.46
C VAL A 514 13.30 22.21 14.56
N PHE A 515 13.61 21.87 15.82
CA PHE A 515 13.18 22.65 16.97
C PHE A 515 14.09 23.86 17.06
N LEU A 516 13.60 24.99 16.58
CA LEU A 516 14.39 26.19 16.38
C LEU A 516 13.99 27.25 17.39
N ALA A 517 14.85 27.57 18.35
CA ALA A 517 14.58 28.62 19.34
C ALA A 517 14.95 30.02 18.81
N GLN A 518 14.29 31.07 19.32
CA GLN A 518 14.63 32.46 18.96
C GLN A 518 16.09 32.78 19.27
N GLY A 519 16.74 33.59 18.43
CA GLY A 519 18.14 34.00 18.62
C GLY A 519 19.18 32.90 18.37
N PHE A 520 18.85 31.89 17.55
CA PHE A 520 19.82 30.92 17.04
C PHE A 520 20.93 31.60 16.22
N ASP A 521 22.11 30.97 16.10
CA ASP A 521 23.16 31.46 15.21
C ASP A 521 22.76 31.22 13.73
N GLY A 522 22.40 32.32 13.07
CA GLY A 522 21.83 32.37 11.72
C GLY A 522 22.68 31.66 10.68
N PRO A 523 23.93 32.12 10.43
CA PRO A 523 24.79 31.54 9.41
C PRO A 523 25.09 30.05 9.64
N GLY A 524 25.37 29.65 10.89
CA GLY A 524 25.65 28.26 11.22
C GLY A 524 24.46 27.34 10.96
N VAL A 525 23.26 27.74 11.39
CA VAL A 525 22.03 26.97 11.16
C VAL A 525 21.66 26.94 9.69
N SER A 526 21.74 28.07 8.98
CA SER A 526 21.42 28.13 7.54
C SER A 526 22.23 27.13 6.75
N LYS A 527 23.54 27.08 7.00
CA LYS A 527 24.43 26.11 6.36
C LYS A 527 24.02 24.66 6.62
N VAL A 528 23.61 24.33 7.84
CA VAL A 528 23.13 22.98 8.17
C VAL A 528 21.84 22.69 7.41
N LEU A 529 20.84 23.57 7.48
CA LEU A 529 19.53 23.35 6.85
C LEU A 529 19.64 23.25 5.32
N GLU A 530 20.46 24.09 4.68
CA GLU A 530 20.77 24.01 3.25
C GLU A 530 21.44 22.68 2.89
N THR A 531 22.35 22.18 3.74
CA THR A 531 22.99 20.88 3.53
C THR A 531 22.00 19.72 3.66
N LEU A 532 21.07 19.78 4.62
CA LEU A 532 19.99 18.78 4.75
C LEU A 532 19.06 18.80 3.54
N ALA A 533 18.66 19.99 3.09
CA ALA A 533 17.81 20.16 1.91
C ALA A 533 18.50 19.70 0.62
N ALA A 534 19.81 19.95 0.46
CA ALA A 534 20.60 19.45 -0.66
C ALA A 534 20.71 17.92 -0.67
N ALA A 535 20.64 17.28 0.50
CA ALA A 535 20.49 15.83 0.65
C ALA A 535 19.03 15.35 0.51
N LYS A 536 18.12 16.20 0.04
CA LYS A 536 16.69 15.95 -0.20
C LYS A 536 15.88 15.59 1.06
N LEU A 537 16.36 15.96 2.24
CA LEU A 537 15.55 15.93 3.46
C LEU A 537 14.51 17.06 3.43
N ARG A 538 13.30 16.77 3.89
CA ARG A 538 12.25 17.76 4.10
C ARG A 538 12.44 18.41 5.46
N VAL A 539 13.00 19.61 5.47
CA VAL A 539 13.18 20.42 6.68
C VAL A 539 11.84 21.02 7.11
N VAL A 540 11.42 20.74 8.35
CA VAL A 540 10.18 21.25 8.94
C VAL A 540 10.54 22.06 10.18
N ILE A 541 10.38 23.38 10.13
CA ILE A 541 10.69 24.25 11.28
C ILE A 541 9.56 24.17 12.30
N VAL A 542 9.91 23.87 13.55
CA VAL A 542 8.97 23.73 14.68
C VAL A 542 9.32 24.70 15.81
N HIS A 543 8.31 25.38 16.34
CA HIS A 543 8.42 26.32 17.46
C HIS A 543 7.16 26.28 18.36
N ASP A 544 7.17 26.98 19.50
CA ASP A 544 6.00 27.22 20.36
C ASP A 544 4.77 27.79 19.62
N THR A 545 4.99 28.64 18.62
CA THR A 545 3.93 29.37 17.89
C THR A 545 4.26 29.42 16.41
N LEU A 546 3.23 29.51 15.57
CA LEU A 546 3.39 29.82 14.14
C LEU A 546 3.92 31.25 13.94
N GLY A 547 4.31 31.57 12.71
CA GLY A 547 4.91 32.85 12.34
C GLY A 547 6.39 32.68 11.99
N THR A 548 7.24 33.56 12.52
CA THR A 548 8.66 33.59 12.15
C THR A 548 9.55 33.43 13.39
N VAL A 549 10.56 32.57 13.28
CA VAL A 549 11.67 32.50 14.25
C VAL A 549 12.89 33.20 13.68
N SER A 550 13.44 34.16 14.42
CA SER A 550 14.55 35.00 13.98
C SER A 550 15.83 34.61 14.70
N GLY A 551 16.91 34.46 13.94
CA GLY A 551 18.26 34.24 14.42
C GLY A 551 19.12 35.50 14.39
N THR A 552 20.44 35.31 14.43
CA THR A 552 21.41 36.38 14.21
C THR A 552 21.53 36.77 12.74
N GLU A 553 22.15 37.92 12.47
CA GLU A 553 22.46 38.42 11.11
C GLU A 553 21.23 38.57 10.18
N GLY A 554 20.05 38.77 10.75
CA GLY A 554 18.81 38.97 10.00
C GLY A 554 18.24 37.70 9.35
N ILE A 555 18.81 36.54 9.66
CA ILE A 555 18.30 35.25 9.17
C ILE A 555 17.05 34.86 9.96
N ALA A 556 16.00 34.47 9.26
CA ALA A 556 14.74 34.10 9.86
C ALA A 556 14.05 33.00 9.04
N TYR A 557 13.28 32.15 9.70
CA TYR A 557 12.54 31.06 9.08
C TYR A 557 11.06 31.12 9.45
N GLU A 558 10.21 30.79 8.49
CA GLU A 558 8.80 30.52 8.75
C GLU A 558 8.65 29.21 9.52
N VAL A 559 7.83 29.25 10.57
CA VAL A 559 7.48 28.08 11.37
C VAL A 559 6.41 27.30 10.62
N HIS A 560 6.73 26.06 10.25
CA HIS A 560 5.84 25.18 9.51
C HIS A 560 4.82 24.54 10.45
N ASP A 561 5.29 24.08 11.63
CA ASP A 561 4.47 23.44 12.65
C ASP A 561 4.70 24.10 14.01
N SER A 562 3.63 24.30 14.78
CA SER A 562 3.80 24.60 16.21
C SER A 562 4.00 23.29 16.98
N PHE A 563 4.56 23.34 18.19
CA PHE A 563 4.56 22.18 19.09
C PHE A 563 3.16 21.63 19.41
N LEU A 564 2.12 22.46 19.27
CA LEU A 564 0.72 22.06 19.45
C LEU A 564 0.18 21.27 18.25
N THR A 565 0.57 21.64 17.03
CA THR A 565 0.02 21.07 15.78
C THR A 565 0.93 20.01 15.16
N GLY A 566 2.23 20.07 15.43
CA GLY A 566 3.20 19.06 15.05
C GLY A 566 3.11 17.82 15.94
N SER A 567 3.67 16.71 15.46
CA SER A 567 3.69 15.44 16.20
C SER A 567 5.00 14.70 15.99
N PRO A 568 5.62 14.11 17.03
CA PRO A 568 6.84 13.31 16.87
C PRO A 568 6.60 12.05 15.99
N LEU A 569 5.34 11.67 15.80
CA LEU A 569 4.96 10.51 15.01
C LEU A 569 5.12 10.73 13.50
N VAL A 570 4.95 11.97 13.02
CA VAL A 570 5.00 12.29 11.58
C VAL A 570 6.39 12.71 11.08
N TYR A 571 7.35 12.82 11.99
CA TYR A 571 8.75 13.16 11.68
C TYR A 571 9.63 11.91 11.69
N ASP A 572 10.63 11.89 10.82
CA ASP A 572 11.60 10.79 10.70
C ASP A 572 12.80 10.95 11.63
N GLY A 573 13.02 12.16 12.11
CA GLY A 573 14.03 12.52 13.09
C GLY A 573 13.84 13.97 13.51
N ILE A 574 14.60 14.37 14.53
CA ILE A 574 14.59 15.76 15.03
C ILE A 574 15.98 16.36 15.01
N LEU A 575 16.05 17.67 14.77
CA LEU A 575 17.22 18.49 14.99
C LEU A 575 16.87 19.54 16.05
N ILE A 576 17.51 19.46 17.20
CA ILE A 576 17.33 20.40 18.30
C ILE A 576 18.41 21.47 18.17
N VAL A 577 17.98 22.69 17.85
CA VAL A 577 18.85 23.86 17.78
C VAL A 577 18.62 24.67 19.03
N GLY A 578 19.54 24.53 19.99
CA GLY A 578 19.50 25.36 21.19
C GLY A 578 19.79 26.83 20.87
N SER A 579 19.33 27.71 21.76
CA SER A 579 19.74 29.11 21.81
C SER A 579 19.73 29.61 23.26
N GLY A 580 20.18 30.85 23.49
CA GLY A 580 20.08 31.48 24.82
C GLY A 580 18.66 31.84 25.26
N ASN A 581 17.66 31.76 24.36
CA ASN A 581 16.29 32.25 24.58
C ASN A 581 15.24 31.12 24.46
N ILE A 582 15.47 30.01 25.16
CA ILE A 582 14.53 28.88 25.21
C ILE A 582 13.51 29.12 26.33
N THR A 583 12.20 29.00 26.03
CA THR A 583 11.13 29.13 27.03
C THR A 583 10.96 27.83 27.83
N PRO A 584 10.41 27.87 29.06
CA PRO A 584 10.08 26.63 29.79
C PRO A 584 9.13 25.71 29.03
N TYR A 585 8.22 26.29 28.24
CA TYR A 585 7.27 25.53 27.41
C TYR A 585 7.97 24.81 26.24
N PHE A 586 8.88 25.51 25.55
CA PHE A 586 9.73 24.93 24.50
C PHE A 586 10.50 23.74 25.07
N THR A 587 11.22 23.92 26.18
CA THR A 587 12.02 22.85 26.79
C THR A 587 11.16 21.65 27.14
N TYR A 588 10.04 21.85 27.82
CA TYR A 588 9.13 20.77 28.22
C TYR A 588 8.60 19.98 27.02
N THR A 589 8.21 20.68 25.94
CA THR A 589 7.59 20.02 24.80
C THR A 589 8.63 19.39 23.87
N ALA A 590 9.78 20.04 23.67
CA ALA A 590 10.93 19.45 23.01
C ALA A 590 11.38 18.16 23.73
N GLN A 591 11.39 18.15 25.06
CA GLN A 591 11.68 16.94 25.86
C GLN A 591 10.68 15.82 25.57
N LYS A 592 9.38 16.11 25.60
CA LYS A 592 8.33 15.12 25.32
C LYS A 592 8.46 14.54 23.91
N PHE A 593 8.65 15.39 22.90
CA PHE A 593 8.86 14.92 21.52
C PHE A 593 10.12 14.05 21.44
N THR A 594 11.20 14.48 22.09
CA THR A 594 12.46 13.76 22.09
C THR A 594 12.33 12.38 22.73
N THR A 595 11.55 12.24 23.81
CA THR A 595 11.25 10.93 24.41
C THR A 595 10.56 9.98 23.43
N ASP A 596 9.57 10.47 22.68
CA ASP A 596 8.88 9.64 21.67
C ASP A 596 9.82 9.25 20.52
N ILE A 597 10.55 10.21 19.95
CA ILE A 597 11.55 9.99 18.90
C ILE A 597 12.63 8.99 19.37
N TYR A 598 13.08 9.13 20.62
CA TYR A 598 14.04 8.23 21.25
C TYR A 598 13.49 6.80 21.35
N ASN A 599 12.30 6.64 21.92
CA ASN A 599 11.67 5.33 22.09
C ASN A 599 11.27 4.67 20.77
N HIS A 600 11.05 5.47 19.73
CA HIS A 600 10.79 5.00 18.36
C HIS A 600 12.08 4.77 17.57
N PHE A 601 13.25 4.76 18.20
CA PHE A 601 14.54 4.47 17.56
C PHE A 601 14.95 5.47 16.46
N LYS A 602 14.27 6.61 16.32
CA LYS A 602 14.54 7.63 15.30
C LYS A 602 15.79 8.48 15.63
N PRO A 603 16.50 9.01 14.62
CA PRO A 603 17.67 9.88 14.79
C PRO A 603 17.34 11.20 15.49
N ILE A 604 18.29 11.67 16.31
CA ILE A 604 18.22 12.93 17.06
C ILE A 604 19.53 13.70 16.81
N GLY A 605 19.44 14.90 16.26
CA GLY A 605 20.56 15.81 16.03
C GLY A 605 20.53 16.96 17.02
N ILE A 606 21.69 17.40 17.50
CA ILE A 606 21.79 18.46 18.52
C ILE A 606 22.92 19.42 18.21
N ILE A 607 22.59 20.71 18.13
CA ILE A 607 23.56 21.80 17.96
C ILE A 607 23.24 22.98 18.89
N GLN A 608 24.20 23.89 19.06
CA GLN A 608 24.05 25.19 19.73
C GLN A 608 23.42 25.14 21.14
N LYS A 609 23.94 24.30 22.05
CA LYS A 609 23.39 24.12 23.42
C LYS A 609 22.00 23.46 23.48
N GLY A 610 21.61 22.70 22.46
CA GLY A 610 20.38 21.90 22.51
C GLY A 610 20.47 20.70 23.46
N ASP A 611 21.67 20.39 23.96
CA ASP A 611 21.94 19.35 24.96
C ASP A 611 21.17 19.57 26.27
N ALA A 612 20.87 20.82 26.64
CA ALA A 612 20.01 21.16 27.77
C ALA A 612 18.61 20.52 27.70
N VAL A 613 18.12 20.14 26.51
CA VAL A 613 16.87 19.38 26.35
C VAL A 613 17.05 17.91 26.75
N LEU A 614 18.21 17.32 26.48
CA LEU A 614 18.50 15.91 26.78
C LEU A 614 18.92 15.66 28.23
N GLU A 615 19.65 16.58 28.86
CA GLU A 615 20.22 16.38 30.20
C GLU A 615 19.18 15.87 31.22
N PRO A 616 17.96 16.45 31.33
CA PRO A 616 16.96 15.98 32.30
C PRO A 616 16.33 14.63 31.94
N LEU A 617 16.46 14.18 30.69
CA LEU A 617 15.98 12.87 30.24
C LEU A 617 16.99 11.75 30.51
N GLY A 618 18.23 12.09 30.92
CA GLY A 618 19.30 11.12 31.14
C GLY A 618 19.74 10.40 29.87
N LEU A 619 19.49 10.99 28.70
CA LEU A 619 19.87 10.45 27.40
C LEU A 619 21.26 10.97 27.04
N SER A 620 22.25 10.09 26.94
CA SER A 620 23.65 10.48 26.70
C SER A 620 24.27 9.68 25.58
N ALA A 621 24.65 10.34 24.48
CA ALA A 621 25.51 9.82 23.41
C ALA A 621 25.16 8.41 22.87
N ASP A 622 23.90 7.98 23.00
CA ASP A 622 23.42 6.69 22.51
C ASP A 622 23.40 6.65 20.97
N GLU A 623 23.35 5.44 20.40
CA GLU A 623 23.35 5.24 18.96
C GLU A 623 22.23 6.06 18.27
N GLY A 624 22.58 6.84 17.25
CA GLY A 624 21.63 7.70 16.54
C GLY A 624 21.35 9.05 17.18
N ILE A 625 21.99 9.37 18.31
CA ILE A 625 22.12 10.75 18.79
C ILE A 625 23.41 11.34 18.19
N VAL A 626 23.27 12.36 17.36
CA VAL A 626 24.40 13.07 16.73
C VAL A 626 24.53 14.43 17.40
N THR A 627 25.69 14.68 18.03
CA THR A 627 26.01 15.94 18.70
C THR A 627 27.09 16.72 17.93
N ASP A 628 27.27 17.97 18.36
CA ASP A 628 28.32 18.91 17.98
C ASP A 628 28.06 19.70 16.69
N SER A 629 28.58 20.93 16.63
CA SER A 629 28.44 21.83 15.46
C SER A 629 29.70 21.86 14.59
N ASP A 630 30.48 20.77 14.61
CA ASP A 630 31.65 20.63 13.75
C ASP A 630 31.26 20.65 12.27
N SER A 631 32.27 20.78 11.39
CA SER A 631 32.04 20.82 9.94
C SER A 631 31.46 19.52 9.36
N GLU A 632 31.47 18.42 10.11
CA GLU A 632 31.00 17.10 9.68
C GLU A 632 29.61 16.74 10.21
N PHE A 633 29.05 17.52 11.14
CA PHE A 633 27.77 17.26 11.79
C PHE A 633 26.67 16.93 10.79
N ALA A 634 26.45 17.80 9.80
CA ALA A 634 25.39 17.61 8.81
C ALA A 634 25.55 16.28 8.06
N SER A 635 26.78 15.90 7.69
CA SER A 635 27.07 14.62 7.03
C SER A 635 26.77 13.42 7.95
N ARG A 636 27.19 13.48 9.22
CA ARG A 636 26.89 12.44 10.22
C ARG A 636 25.37 12.32 10.46
N PHE A 637 24.68 13.44 10.56
CA PHE A 637 23.23 13.47 10.78
C PHE A 637 22.44 13.01 9.55
N ILE A 638 22.83 13.36 8.33
CA ILE A 638 22.22 12.84 7.10
C ILE A 638 22.36 11.31 7.03
N LYS A 639 23.52 10.75 7.39
CA LYS A 639 23.71 9.30 7.48
C LYS A 639 22.80 8.67 8.54
N ALA A 640 22.61 9.35 9.67
CA ALA A 640 21.70 8.89 10.71
C ALA A 640 20.22 8.94 10.25
N MET A 641 19.81 10.00 9.56
CA MET A 641 18.50 10.13 8.91
C MET A 641 18.26 9.02 7.90
N ALA A 642 19.23 8.75 7.01
CA ALA A 642 19.13 7.68 6.03
C ALA A 642 18.97 6.30 6.66
N LYS A 643 19.64 6.03 7.80
CA LYS A 643 19.48 4.77 8.57
C LYS A 643 18.09 4.62 9.21
N GLN A 644 17.39 5.73 9.45
CA GLN A 644 16.02 5.86 10.00
C GLN A 644 15.81 5.31 11.43
N ARG A 645 16.31 4.12 11.76
CA ARG A 645 16.08 3.45 13.04
C ARG A 645 17.38 2.85 13.61
N PHE A 646 17.55 3.00 14.93
CA PHE A 646 18.71 2.54 15.68
C PHE A 646 18.32 1.45 16.67
N TRP A 647 18.10 0.23 16.17
CA TRP A 647 17.47 -0.86 16.93
C TRP A 647 18.25 -1.35 18.16
N ASN A 648 19.56 -1.08 18.25
CA ASN A 648 20.35 -1.44 19.43
C ASN A 648 20.24 -0.40 20.56
N ARG A 649 19.58 0.73 20.31
CA ARG A 649 19.36 1.77 21.31
C ARG A 649 18.38 1.28 22.38
N PRO A 650 18.62 1.52 23.68
CA PRO A 650 17.64 1.23 24.71
C PRO A 650 16.30 1.91 24.41
N SER A 651 15.19 1.27 24.73
CA SER A 651 13.85 1.86 24.61
C SER A 651 13.01 1.56 25.84
N PHE A 652 12.34 2.58 26.36
CA PHE A 652 11.42 2.44 27.49
C PHE A 652 10.08 1.79 27.08
N LEU A 653 9.76 1.77 25.78
CA LEU A 653 8.54 1.14 25.25
C LEU A 653 8.70 -0.37 25.01
N TYR A 654 9.92 -0.83 24.79
CA TYR A 654 10.18 -2.21 24.41
C TYR A 654 11.27 -2.84 25.28
N PRO A 655 10.98 -3.18 26.54
CA PRO A 655 11.94 -3.86 27.41
C PRO A 655 12.43 -5.20 26.83
N ALA A 656 11.60 -5.84 25.99
CA ALA A 656 11.91 -7.10 25.31
C ALA A 656 12.65 -6.93 23.96
N MET A 657 12.73 -5.73 23.38
CA MET A 657 13.51 -5.46 22.15
C MET A 657 14.96 -5.06 22.42
N VAL A 658 15.37 -4.97 23.70
CA VAL A 658 16.78 -4.86 24.11
C VAL A 658 17.32 -6.26 24.32
#